data_AF-A0A7L2M3E9-F1
#
_entry.id   AF-A0A7L2M3E9-F1
#
_cell.length_a   1.000
_cell.length_b   1.000
_cell.length_c   1.000
_cell.angle_alpha   90.00
_cell.angle_beta   90.00
_cell.angle_gamma   90.00
#
_symmetry.space_group_name_H-M   'P 1'
#
loop_
_entity.id
_entity.type
_entity.pdbx_description
1 polymer ?
#
loop_
_entity_poly.entity_id
_entity_poly.type
_entity_poly.pdbx_seq_one_letter_code
_entity_poly.pdbx_strand_id
1 'polypeptide(L)'
;FLCSRSRLCSARDLFAIPMPQSFQVGINVIEARKLVGVNINPFVVVKVGEEKRHTATQKSTNCPFYNEYFLFDFYEPRDILFHRLIEISVFHSKKIPFLGTCIGTFKMDVETVYSQPDHRFFQKWAVISDPTDTRAGVKGFVKCNISVSARGDIVGFLPTYSRNQDEDIERNLLLPKRVPGERPWARVCIKLYRAEGLPSMTAGIMGGISKIIGERKVCIDPYVQVSFCGQQGETSVETNTTEPKWNEQISFIEMFPPLSRKIKVQVLDDANVSDVAIATHYIDLQEISDPDRNGFNPTFGPAWVNLYGSPQNSALWDIHKDLNEGMGEGIFYRGRILMAITVEIFSSPSMAEREVTVEVEELHPLPENVLGRKDEFLLFAAFFEATMMDSSLSSKPVSFEVSIGNYGKSEEVVTKGCQKMEKGEVKEERQPLLSSGSGGELDAEILTPALAALNKSVTKSQRPEPMGYDKSYGCLPMTHEKPCVYVWSYWEDHAWRLCISNRIVKLAERLEQGLDDVEKLLRRPKAKAEERLKEVLEEFIAGCRQYSLSTERKTMVHPNNLDCCRTKYLMRNIILYAKQGLHVRRCLTRDNVKEKAKETKRILAKIRFMAKEPQCTLPDVLIWMLSNNRRVAYARIPAQNILYSVVEEEKGKDCAKIQTVFMKVPGLHTGEIFAKLEIYMWLGVTKYAKNCLAELPEEFLSKSEQEIAQLSAHSLPSRLSRDDFSYFQLRAHLYQARGILPADDNGLSNPFARVVFSTHCQTTRMLEETLSPMWNELLLFDQLIIDGKKEELKTETPIIIVNLFSHNKFGSPEFLGQAFAVPQVKLVDEPYTKPALQFFDFYRGTKAAGELIATFELIELDYSGYLEPSVPVEVEPKEPNYLEDPRAGRFIIPEGIRPVLKEFRIEILFWGLRDLKRVNLFEVDEPQVIIECAGKKVESEVIVSYKENPNFTELVKYMDVELPEQVYLHPPLSIFVVEKRAFGRTVLVGSHAVSNVMKFSPRELEEEPEHVPK
;
A
#
# COMPACT_ATOMS: atom_id res chain seq x y z
N PHE A 1 -4.06 3.56 5.89
CA PHE A 1 -2.88 2.82 6.39
C PHE A 1 -3.01 2.69 7.89
N LEU A 2 -2.85 1.48 8.42
CA LEU A 2 -2.89 1.20 9.85
C LEU A 2 -1.54 0.65 10.23
N CYS A 3 -0.89 1.32 11.16
CA CYS A 3 0.20 0.74 11.88
C CYS A 3 -0.25 0.62 13.34
N SER A 4 0.04 -0.52 13.97
CA SER A 4 0.10 -0.57 15.43
C SER A 4 0.96 0.60 15.90
N ARG A 5 0.61 1.18 17.05
CA ARG A 5 1.17 2.42 17.60
C ARG A 5 2.69 2.54 17.57
N SER A 6 3.38 1.39 17.68
CA SER A 6 4.83 1.21 17.69
C SER A 6 5.41 0.55 16.44
N ARG A 7 4.58 0.15 15.48
CA ARG A 7 5.04 -0.61 14.31
C ARG A 7 5.28 0.35 13.17
N LEU A 8 6.50 0.34 12.66
CA LEU A 8 6.83 0.96 11.39
C LEU A 8 6.14 0.12 10.31
N CYS A 9 5.06 0.63 9.71
CA CYS A 9 4.62 0.07 8.44
C CYS A 9 5.83 0.04 7.50
N SER A 10 6.00 -1.04 6.73
CA SER A 10 7.12 -1.09 5.77
C SER A 10 7.05 0.18 4.92
N ALA A 11 8.19 0.81 4.61
CA ALA A 11 8.20 2.05 3.81
C ALA A 11 7.46 1.87 2.46
N ARG A 12 7.31 0.61 2.00
CA ARG A 12 6.47 0.26 0.86
C ARG A 12 4.98 0.44 1.14
N ASP A 13 4.49 0.06 2.31
CA ASP A 13 3.07 0.18 2.66
C ASP A 13 2.64 1.62 2.89
N LEU A 14 3.48 2.49 3.48
CA LEU A 14 3.14 3.90 3.75
C LEU A 14 2.96 4.75 2.48
N PHE A 15 3.68 4.39 1.41
CA PHE A 15 3.75 5.17 0.17
C PHE A 15 3.26 4.40 -1.07
N ALA A 16 2.64 3.22 -0.91
CA ALA A 16 2.04 2.43 -1.98
C ALA A 16 0.72 3.02 -2.48
N ILE A 17 0.72 4.30 -2.86
CA ILE A 17 -0.31 4.84 -3.75
C ILE A 17 0.20 4.61 -5.18
N PRO A 18 -0.61 4.06 -6.10
CA PRO A 18 -0.20 3.85 -7.48
C PRO A 18 0.12 5.19 -8.17
N MET A 19 1.38 5.61 -8.12
CA MET A 19 1.83 6.78 -8.86
C MET A 19 1.92 6.44 -10.35
N PRO A 20 1.39 7.29 -11.25
CA PRO A 20 1.69 7.20 -12.67
C PRO A 20 3.20 7.16 -12.88
N GLN A 21 3.66 6.17 -13.63
CA GLN A 21 5.07 5.99 -13.97
C GLN A 21 5.18 5.83 -15.47
N SER A 22 6.32 6.26 -16.02
CA SER A 22 6.64 5.97 -17.41
C SER A 22 7.01 4.50 -17.54
N PHE A 23 6.26 3.78 -18.37
CA PHE A 23 6.53 2.41 -18.76
C PHE A 23 6.75 2.33 -20.26
N GLN A 24 7.65 1.44 -20.66
CA GLN A 24 7.90 1.13 -22.06
C GLN A 24 7.62 -0.35 -22.29
N VAL A 25 6.76 -0.65 -23.26
CA VAL A 25 6.51 -2.00 -23.74
C VAL A 25 7.17 -2.14 -25.11
N GLY A 26 8.27 -2.88 -25.15
CA GLY A 26 9.03 -3.15 -26.37
C GLY A 26 8.69 -4.51 -26.95
N ILE A 27 8.29 -4.56 -28.22
CA ILE A 27 7.90 -5.81 -28.92
C ILE A 27 8.70 -5.91 -30.22
N ASN A 28 9.60 -6.89 -30.33
CA ASN A 28 10.27 -7.23 -31.58
C ASN A 28 9.57 -8.42 -32.23
N VAL A 29 8.99 -8.24 -33.42
CA VAL A 29 8.42 -9.33 -34.23
C VAL A 29 9.50 -9.84 -35.17
N ILE A 30 9.99 -11.05 -34.93
CA ILE A 30 11.16 -11.59 -35.63
C ILE A 30 10.74 -12.30 -36.91
N GLU A 31 9.94 -13.36 -36.78
CA GLU A 31 9.50 -14.20 -37.89
C GLU A 31 8.18 -14.88 -37.54
N ALA A 32 7.48 -15.41 -38.54
CA ALA A 32 6.38 -16.35 -38.34
C ALA A 32 6.66 -17.64 -39.11
N ARG A 33 6.11 -18.76 -38.64
CA ARG A 33 6.27 -20.08 -39.27
C ARG A 33 4.97 -20.86 -39.24
N LYS A 34 4.84 -21.80 -40.19
CA LYS A 34 3.70 -22.72 -40.30
C LYS A 34 2.35 -21.99 -40.34
N LEU A 35 2.28 -20.81 -40.96
CA LEU A 35 1.01 -20.09 -41.14
C LEU A 35 0.08 -20.88 -42.06
N VAL A 36 -1.19 -21.00 -41.68
CA VAL A 36 -2.21 -21.69 -42.48
C VAL A 36 -2.61 -20.85 -43.69
N GLY A 37 -2.61 -21.47 -44.87
CA GLY A 37 -3.00 -20.86 -46.15
C GLY A 37 -1.95 -21.07 -47.25
N VAL A 38 -2.40 -21.01 -48.51
CA VAL A 38 -1.53 -21.14 -49.69
C VAL A 38 -1.31 -19.77 -50.31
N ASN A 39 -0.05 -19.41 -50.61
CA ASN A 39 0.34 -18.13 -51.24
C ASN A 39 -0.19 -16.88 -50.50
N ILE A 40 -0.27 -16.95 -49.17
CA ILE A 40 -0.71 -15.83 -48.36
C ILE A 40 0.31 -14.68 -48.39
N ASN A 41 -0.21 -13.48 -48.18
CA ASN A 41 0.56 -12.25 -47.98
C ASN A 41 0.46 -11.81 -46.52
N PRO A 42 1.23 -12.41 -45.58
CA PRO A 42 1.07 -12.16 -44.16
C PRO A 42 1.69 -10.82 -43.72
N PHE A 43 1.03 -10.19 -42.75
CA PHE A 43 1.59 -9.16 -41.90
C PHE A 43 1.12 -9.38 -40.46
N VAL A 44 1.90 -8.92 -39.49
CA VAL A 44 1.58 -9.05 -38.05
C VAL A 44 1.14 -7.69 -37.53
N VAL A 45 0.01 -7.66 -36.83
CA VAL A 45 -0.48 -6.51 -36.08
C VAL A 45 -0.21 -6.77 -34.60
N VAL A 46 0.48 -5.83 -33.97
CA VAL A 46 0.72 -5.81 -32.52
C VAL A 46 -0.12 -4.71 -31.91
N LYS A 47 -0.96 -5.05 -30.94
CA LYS A 47 -1.81 -4.11 -30.21
C LYS A 47 -1.52 -4.22 -28.72
N VAL A 48 -1.32 -3.07 -28.07
CA VAL A 48 -1.14 -2.99 -26.60
C VAL A 48 -2.17 -1.99 -26.08
N GLY A 49 -3.21 -2.48 -25.41
CA GLY A 49 -4.35 -1.65 -25.03
C GLY A 49 -5.08 -1.10 -26.26
N GLU A 50 -5.10 0.22 -26.45
CA GLU A 50 -5.75 0.87 -27.60
C GLU A 50 -4.79 1.14 -28.77
N GLU A 51 -3.49 1.12 -28.52
CA GLU A 51 -2.48 1.39 -29.53
C GLU A 51 -2.20 0.17 -30.40
N LYS A 52 -2.16 0.35 -31.72
CA LYS A 52 -1.81 -0.69 -32.69
C LYS A 52 -0.65 -0.27 -33.59
N ARG A 53 0.21 -1.24 -33.94
CA ARG A 53 1.29 -1.15 -34.92
C ARG A 53 1.27 -2.40 -35.79
N HIS A 54 1.89 -2.36 -36.97
CA HIS A 54 1.92 -3.52 -37.86
C HIS A 54 3.24 -3.60 -38.62
N THR A 55 3.64 -4.83 -38.98
CA THR A 55 4.82 -5.10 -39.79
C THR A 55 4.56 -4.80 -41.27
N ALA A 56 5.63 -4.73 -42.06
CA ALA A 56 5.53 -4.80 -43.51
C ALA A 56 4.84 -6.10 -43.96
N THR A 57 4.08 -6.03 -45.06
CA THR A 57 3.46 -7.22 -45.67
C THR A 57 4.49 -8.01 -46.46
N GLN A 58 4.69 -9.27 -46.10
CA GLN A 58 5.50 -10.21 -46.88
C GLN A 58 4.61 -10.89 -47.92
N LYS A 59 5.13 -11.09 -49.13
CA LYS A 59 4.32 -11.63 -50.25
C LYS A 59 4.54 -13.13 -50.41
N SER A 60 3.44 -13.84 -50.66
CA SER A 60 3.42 -15.26 -51.08
C SER A 60 4.29 -16.19 -50.24
N THR A 61 4.17 -16.11 -48.91
CA THR A 61 4.95 -16.94 -47.98
C THR A 61 4.15 -17.30 -46.73
N ASN A 62 4.31 -18.53 -46.24
CA ASN A 62 3.78 -19.00 -44.96
C ASN A 62 4.82 -18.98 -43.82
N CYS A 63 6.05 -18.58 -44.12
CA CYS A 63 7.16 -18.43 -43.17
C CYS A 63 7.84 -17.05 -43.33
N PRO A 64 7.11 -15.94 -43.10
CA PRO A 64 7.65 -14.60 -43.28
C PRO A 64 8.70 -14.26 -42.22
N PHE A 65 9.71 -13.50 -42.64
CA PHE A 65 10.70 -12.88 -41.76
C PHE A 65 10.49 -11.37 -41.75
N TYR A 66 10.45 -10.75 -40.57
CA TYR A 66 10.19 -9.33 -40.38
C TYR A 66 11.36 -8.63 -39.70
N ASN A 67 11.66 -9.06 -38.45
CA ASN A 67 12.62 -8.42 -37.54
C ASN A 67 12.37 -6.92 -37.35
N GLU A 68 11.12 -6.58 -37.06
CA GLU A 68 10.64 -5.22 -36.83
C GLU A 68 10.34 -4.97 -35.35
N TYR A 69 10.85 -3.86 -34.82
CA TYR A 69 10.70 -3.47 -33.41
C TYR A 69 9.66 -2.37 -33.24
N PHE A 70 8.73 -2.58 -32.31
CA PHE A 70 7.70 -1.64 -31.90
C PHE A 70 7.89 -1.24 -30.44
N LEU A 71 7.76 0.04 -30.16
CA LEU A 71 7.80 0.61 -28.81
C LEU A 71 6.46 1.28 -28.51
N PHE A 72 5.92 1.01 -27.33
CA PHE A 72 4.72 1.63 -26.79
C PHE A 72 5.08 2.29 -25.46
N ASP A 73 4.79 3.58 -25.34
CA ASP A 73 5.12 4.38 -24.16
C ASP A 73 3.83 4.71 -23.41
N PHE A 74 3.78 4.37 -22.11
CA PHE A 74 2.63 4.61 -21.24
C PHE A 74 3.04 5.48 -20.06
N TYR A 75 2.17 6.40 -19.65
CA TYR A 75 2.30 7.16 -18.41
C TYR A 75 1.08 6.92 -17.53
N GLU A 76 1.09 5.79 -16.83
CA GLU A 76 -0.07 5.27 -16.10
C GLU A 76 0.39 4.61 -14.79
N PRO A 77 -0.48 4.49 -13.78
CA PRO A 77 -0.18 3.68 -12.62
C PRO A 77 -0.02 2.21 -13.00
N ARG A 78 0.88 1.53 -12.27
CA ARG A 78 1.27 0.13 -12.52
C ARG A 78 0.07 -0.80 -12.66
N ASP A 79 -0.88 -0.70 -11.73
CA ASP A 79 -2.02 -1.61 -11.67
C ASP A 79 -2.91 -1.51 -12.91
N ILE A 80 -3.01 -0.34 -13.54
CA ILE A 80 -3.81 -0.13 -14.75
C ILE A 80 -3.09 -0.72 -15.97
N LEU A 81 -1.80 -0.39 -16.14
CA LEU A 81 -1.01 -0.90 -17.26
C LEU A 81 -0.98 -2.43 -17.25
N PHE A 82 -0.87 -3.04 -16.08
CA PHE A 82 -0.78 -4.48 -15.90
C PHE A 82 -2.03 -5.23 -16.39
N HIS A 83 -3.18 -4.54 -16.47
CA HIS A 83 -4.42 -5.06 -17.04
C HIS A 83 -4.57 -4.86 -18.55
N ARG A 84 -3.70 -4.06 -19.19
CA ARG A 84 -3.72 -3.93 -20.64
C ARG A 84 -3.31 -5.25 -21.28
N LEU A 85 -3.98 -5.57 -22.39
CA LEU A 85 -3.68 -6.77 -23.18
C LEU A 85 -2.68 -6.45 -24.29
N ILE A 86 -1.71 -7.34 -24.45
CA ILE A 86 -0.85 -7.48 -25.60
C ILE A 86 -1.51 -8.49 -26.54
N GLU A 87 -1.87 -8.04 -27.73
CA GLU A 87 -2.47 -8.84 -28.78
C GLU A 87 -1.52 -8.91 -29.99
N ILE A 88 -1.23 -10.12 -30.46
CA ILE A 88 -0.42 -10.40 -31.64
C ILE A 88 -1.31 -11.14 -32.64
N SER A 89 -1.68 -10.46 -33.72
CA SER A 89 -2.64 -10.94 -34.71
C SER A 89 -1.99 -11.01 -36.09
N VAL A 90 -2.14 -12.14 -36.78
CA VAL A 90 -1.59 -12.33 -38.13
C VAL A 90 -2.70 -12.15 -39.15
N PHE A 91 -2.48 -11.31 -40.15
CA PHE A 91 -3.45 -11.02 -41.19
C PHE A 91 -2.92 -11.37 -42.58
N HIS A 92 -3.81 -11.88 -43.43
CA HIS A 92 -3.58 -11.98 -44.86
C HIS A 92 -4.06 -10.72 -45.58
N SER A 93 -3.15 -10.00 -46.23
CA SER A 93 -3.46 -8.79 -47.01
C SER A 93 -4.21 -9.08 -48.31
N LYS A 94 -5.31 -8.35 -48.57
CA LYS A 94 -6.10 -8.37 -49.81
C LYS A 94 -5.77 -7.17 -50.70
N LYS A 95 -6.30 -7.12 -51.93
CA LYS A 95 -6.01 -6.06 -52.94
C LYS A 95 -6.28 -4.63 -52.47
N ILE A 96 -7.11 -4.45 -51.45
CA ILE A 96 -7.31 -3.17 -50.77
C ILE A 96 -6.49 -3.27 -49.46
N PRO A 97 -5.53 -2.35 -49.21
CA PRO A 97 -4.89 -2.26 -47.89
C PRO A 97 -5.98 -2.15 -46.81
N PHE A 98 -5.73 -2.45 -45.53
CA PHE A 98 -6.74 -2.50 -44.43
C PHE A 98 -7.85 -3.57 -44.46
N LEU A 99 -8.20 -4.19 -45.59
CA LEU A 99 -9.21 -5.29 -45.68
C LEU A 99 -8.58 -6.70 -45.54
N GLY A 100 -7.66 -6.85 -44.59
CA GLY A 100 -6.99 -8.14 -44.34
C GLY A 100 -7.92 -9.17 -43.67
N THR A 101 -7.78 -10.45 -44.03
CA THR A 101 -8.44 -11.54 -43.28
C THR A 101 -7.54 -11.98 -42.14
N CYS A 102 -8.05 -11.99 -40.91
CA CYS A 102 -7.32 -12.51 -39.75
C CYS A 102 -7.10 -14.02 -39.92
N ILE A 103 -5.83 -14.46 -39.83
CA ILE A 103 -5.44 -15.87 -39.80
C ILE A 103 -5.56 -16.42 -38.38
N GLY A 104 -5.27 -15.58 -37.38
CA GLY A 104 -5.48 -15.87 -35.98
C GLY A 104 -4.77 -14.87 -35.07
N THR A 105 -4.97 -15.06 -33.77
CA THR A 105 -4.58 -14.11 -32.73
C THR A 105 -3.98 -14.84 -31.52
N PHE A 106 -3.07 -14.16 -30.84
CA PHE A 106 -2.53 -14.51 -29.53
C PHE A 106 -2.74 -13.33 -28.57
N LYS A 107 -3.13 -13.59 -27.32
CA LYS A 107 -3.38 -12.56 -26.29
C LYS A 107 -2.67 -12.92 -24.97
N MET A 108 -2.12 -11.92 -24.29
CA MET A 108 -1.64 -11.99 -22.90
C MET A 108 -1.74 -10.62 -22.22
N ASP A 109 -1.83 -10.56 -20.90
CA ASP A 109 -1.73 -9.28 -20.18
C ASP A 109 -0.27 -8.81 -20.00
N VAL A 110 -0.09 -7.50 -19.79
CA VAL A 110 1.24 -6.91 -19.56
C VAL A 110 1.86 -7.42 -18.24
N GLU A 111 1.04 -7.69 -17.22
CA GLU A 111 1.50 -8.24 -15.93
C GLU A 111 2.22 -9.58 -16.09
N THR A 112 1.74 -10.44 -16.98
CA THR A 112 2.34 -11.75 -17.26
C THR A 112 3.77 -11.61 -17.77
N VAL A 113 4.04 -10.61 -18.62
CA VAL A 113 5.40 -10.31 -19.11
C VAL A 113 6.24 -9.71 -18.00
N TYR A 114 5.71 -8.72 -17.27
CA TYR A 114 6.42 -8.07 -16.18
C TYR A 114 6.77 -9.06 -15.06
N SER A 115 5.97 -10.10 -14.85
CA SER A 115 6.24 -11.13 -13.85
C SER A 115 7.35 -12.12 -14.26
N GLN A 116 7.83 -12.07 -15.51
CA GLN A 116 8.94 -12.93 -15.95
C GLN A 116 10.30 -12.44 -15.40
N PRO A 117 11.31 -13.33 -15.33
CA PRO A 117 12.68 -12.91 -15.07
C PRO A 117 13.11 -11.81 -16.04
N ASP A 118 13.72 -10.75 -15.50
CA ASP A 118 14.12 -9.54 -16.23
C ASP A 118 12.98 -8.81 -16.96
N HIS A 119 11.73 -9.02 -16.54
CA HIS A 119 10.52 -8.40 -17.13
C HIS A 119 10.39 -8.62 -18.64
N ARG A 120 10.84 -9.78 -19.15
CA ARG A 120 10.89 -10.06 -20.60
C ARG A 120 10.64 -11.52 -20.99
N PHE A 121 10.15 -11.68 -22.20
CA PHE A 121 10.26 -12.89 -23.01
C PHE A 121 11.27 -12.65 -24.14
N PHE A 122 12.22 -13.58 -24.30
CA PHE A 122 13.24 -13.51 -25.33
C PHE A 122 13.12 -14.70 -26.27
N GLN A 123 12.99 -14.41 -27.57
CA GLN A 123 12.95 -15.36 -28.68
C GLN A 123 11.94 -16.49 -28.46
N LYS A 124 10.71 -16.14 -28.10
CA LYS A 124 9.64 -17.11 -27.79
C LYS A 124 8.57 -17.11 -28.88
N TRP A 125 7.94 -18.27 -29.09
CA TRP A 125 6.90 -18.48 -30.10
C TRP A 125 5.48 -18.29 -29.54
N ALA A 126 4.79 -17.24 -29.97
CA ALA A 126 3.36 -17.07 -29.76
C ALA A 126 2.58 -18.05 -30.64
N VAL A 127 1.69 -18.83 -30.02
CA VAL A 127 0.80 -19.76 -30.73
C VAL A 127 -0.39 -18.97 -31.28
N ILE A 128 -0.56 -18.98 -32.59
CA ILE A 128 -1.65 -18.27 -33.26
C ILE A 128 -2.83 -19.21 -33.40
N SER A 129 -3.94 -18.85 -32.76
CA SER A 129 -5.20 -19.61 -32.80
C SER A 129 -6.30 -18.76 -33.42
N ASP A 130 -7.29 -19.40 -34.04
CA ASP A 130 -8.50 -18.69 -34.47
C ASP A 130 -9.29 -18.27 -33.22
N PRO A 131 -9.49 -16.96 -32.97
CA PRO A 131 -10.22 -16.51 -31.79
C PRO A 131 -11.73 -16.75 -31.92
N THR A 132 -12.24 -17.20 -33.07
CA THR A 132 -13.66 -17.42 -33.33
C THR A 132 -14.05 -18.90 -33.43
N ASP A 133 -13.08 -19.82 -33.53
CA ASP A 133 -13.34 -21.26 -33.67
C ASP A 133 -12.41 -22.09 -32.79
N THR A 134 -12.97 -22.71 -31.74
CA THR A 134 -12.20 -23.52 -30.77
C THR A 134 -11.64 -24.81 -31.38
N ARG A 135 -12.20 -25.26 -32.52
CA ARG A 135 -11.83 -26.50 -33.23
C ARG A 135 -10.84 -26.24 -34.37
N ALA A 136 -10.53 -24.98 -34.65
CA ALA A 136 -9.72 -24.56 -35.78
C ALA A 136 -8.25 -25.00 -35.68
N GLY A 137 -7.82 -25.44 -34.49
CA GLY A 137 -6.45 -25.84 -34.17
C GLY A 137 -5.46 -24.67 -34.27
N VAL A 138 -4.17 -24.99 -34.22
CA VAL A 138 -3.09 -24.00 -34.36
C VAL A 138 -3.03 -23.51 -35.82
N LYS A 139 -3.11 -22.19 -36.02
CA LYS A 139 -3.06 -21.52 -37.33
C LYS A 139 -1.66 -21.02 -37.72
N GLY A 140 -0.70 -21.12 -36.80
CA GLY A 140 0.72 -20.85 -37.02
C GLY A 140 1.42 -20.33 -35.76
N PHE A 141 2.66 -19.86 -35.92
CA PHE A 141 3.46 -19.37 -34.79
C PHE A 141 4.17 -18.08 -35.17
N VAL A 142 4.27 -17.13 -34.23
CA VAL A 142 5.02 -15.87 -34.39
C VAL A 142 6.11 -15.79 -33.32
N LYS A 143 7.36 -15.63 -33.73
CA LYS A 143 8.51 -15.48 -32.82
C LYS A 143 8.67 -14.02 -32.43
N CYS A 144 8.64 -13.73 -31.14
CA CYS A 144 8.77 -12.37 -30.62
C CYS A 144 9.77 -12.27 -29.45
N ASN A 145 10.30 -11.05 -29.28
CA ASN A 145 10.81 -10.58 -27.99
C ASN A 145 9.79 -9.60 -27.42
N ILE A 146 9.45 -9.72 -26.14
CA ILE A 146 8.57 -8.78 -25.45
C ILE A 146 9.26 -8.37 -24.16
N SER A 147 9.38 -7.07 -23.90
CA SER A 147 9.96 -6.54 -22.67
C SER A 147 9.11 -5.40 -22.13
N VAL A 148 8.96 -5.36 -20.81
CA VAL A 148 8.31 -4.26 -20.11
C VAL A 148 9.33 -3.63 -19.17
N SER A 149 9.58 -2.33 -19.30
CA SER A 149 10.55 -1.62 -18.46
C SER A 149 9.93 -0.38 -17.84
N ALA A 150 10.11 -0.22 -16.53
CA ALA A 150 9.81 0.99 -15.79
C ALA A 150 11.08 1.82 -15.54
N ARG A 151 10.91 3.11 -15.23
CA ARG A 151 12.02 4.00 -14.87
C ARG A 151 12.73 3.49 -13.61
N GLY A 152 13.99 3.07 -13.75
CA GLY A 152 14.83 2.55 -12.65
C GLY A 152 15.03 1.03 -12.68
N ASP A 153 14.38 0.31 -13.59
CA ASP A 153 14.63 -1.13 -13.77
C ASP A 153 16.03 -1.36 -14.37
N ILE A 154 16.78 -2.31 -13.81
CA ILE A 154 18.10 -2.70 -14.31
C ILE A 154 17.90 -3.66 -15.49
N VAL A 155 18.16 -3.18 -16.71
CA VAL A 155 18.08 -4.01 -17.92
C VAL A 155 19.28 -4.96 -17.96
N GLY A 156 19.06 -6.24 -17.69
CA GLY A 156 20.10 -7.27 -17.79
C GLY A 156 20.59 -7.45 -19.23
N PHE A 157 21.89 -7.70 -19.41
CA PHE A 157 22.50 -7.96 -20.71
C PHE A 157 21.77 -9.07 -21.48
N LEU A 158 21.67 -8.91 -22.80
CA LEU A 158 21.10 -9.92 -23.70
C LEU A 158 22.04 -11.14 -23.73
N PRO A 159 21.55 -12.36 -23.50
CA PRO A 159 22.37 -13.55 -23.72
C PRO A 159 22.61 -13.71 -25.23
N THR A 160 23.88 -13.64 -25.64
CA THR A 160 24.33 -13.98 -27.00
C THR A 160 24.26 -15.48 -27.22
N TYR A 161 23.08 -15.99 -27.60
CA TYR A 161 22.97 -17.34 -28.14
C TYR A 161 23.05 -17.31 -29.66
N SER A 162 23.86 -18.21 -30.22
CA SER A 162 23.98 -18.46 -31.65
C SER A 162 22.69 -19.04 -32.21
N ARG A 163 22.26 -18.53 -33.38
CA ARG A 163 21.11 -18.98 -34.15
C ARG A 163 21.23 -20.46 -34.53
N ASN A 164 20.64 -21.35 -33.74
CA ASN A 164 20.46 -22.75 -34.13
C ASN A 164 19.23 -22.85 -35.04
N GLN A 165 19.39 -23.48 -36.20
CA GLN A 165 18.30 -23.64 -37.19
C GLN A 165 17.31 -24.76 -36.80
N ASP A 166 17.67 -25.63 -35.86
CA ASP A 166 16.84 -26.71 -35.28
C ASP A 166 16.24 -26.33 -33.90
N GLU A 167 15.62 -25.15 -33.79
CA GLU A 167 14.83 -24.83 -32.60
C GLU A 167 13.46 -25.52 -32.64
N ASP A 168 13.22 -26.41 -31.67
CA ASP A 168 11.92 -27.02 -31.41
C ASP A 168 10.92 -25.95 -30.91
N ILE A 169 9.98 -25.56 -31.78
CA ILE A 169 8.96 -24.52 -31.52
C ILE A 169 8.18 -24.82 -30.25
N GLU A 170 7.79 -26.09 -30.06
CA GLU A 170 6.88 -26.52 -28.98
C GLU A 170 7.55 -26.45 -27.60
N ARG A 171 8.89 -26.51 -27.55
CA ARG A 171 9.67 -26.34 -26.32
C ARG A 171 9.93 -24.87 -25.96
N ASN A 172 9.67 -23.94 -26.88
CA ASN A 172 10.07 -22.54 -26.75
C ASN A 172 8.92 -21.55 -26.96
N LEU A 173 7.73 -21.90 -26.44
CA LEU A 173 6.53 -21.08 -26.55
C LEU A 173 6.58 -19.81 -25.67
N LEU A 174 5.83 -18.80 -26.08
CA LEU A 174 5.62 -17.53 -25.38
C LEU A 174 4.60 -17.72 -24.25
N LEU A 175 4.96 -18.58 -23.30
CA LEU A 175 4.15 -18.97 -22.16
C LEU A 175 4.95 -18.81 -20.86
N PRO A 176 4.31 -18.43 -19.74
CA PRO A 176 4.93 -18.42 -18.43
C PRO A 176 5.41 -19.80 -18.00
N LYS A 177 6.39 -19.82 -17.09
CA LYS A 177 6.78 -21.07 -16.41
C LYS A 177 5.55 -21.68 -15.74
N ARG A 178 5.35 -23.00 -15.91
CA ARG A 178 4.23 -23.83 -15.39
C ARG A 178 2.95 -23.84 -16.23
N VAL A 179 2.85 -23.05 -17.30
CA VAL A 179 1.75 -23.18 -18.26
C VAL A 179 2.11 -24.27 -19.28
N PRO A 180 1.26 -25.29 -19.50
CA PRO A 180 1.53 -26.33 -20.48
C PRO A 180 1.45 -25.77 -21.91
N GLY A 181 2.22 -26.36 -22.84
CA GLY A 181 2.22 -25.95 -24.24
C GLY A 181 0.89 -26.20 -24.96
N GLU A 182 0.23 -27.31 -24.62
CA GLU A 182 -1.15 -27.57 -24.99
C GLU A 182 -2.07 -27.11 -23.86
N ARG A 183 -2.98 -26.18 -24.18
CA ARG A 183 -3.97 -25.65 -23.25
C ARG A 183 -5.36 -26.10 -23.68
N PRO A 184 -6.10 -26.85 -22.85
CA PRO A 184 -7.50 -27.17 -23.14
C PRO A 184 -8.34 -25.89 -23.13
N TRP A 185 -9.46 -25.92 -23.84
CA TRP A 185 -10.50 -24.90 -23.70
C TRP A 185 -11.26 -25.11 -22.38
N ALA A 186 -11.72 -24.03 -21.78
CA ALA A 186 -12.56 -24.07 -20.59
C ALA A 186 -13.67 -23.02 -20.68
N ARG A 187 -14.80 -23.31 -20.01
CA ARG A 187 -15.86 -22.34 -19.73
C ARG A 187 -15.61 -21.72 -18.36
N VAL A 188 -15.45 -20.41 -18.33
CA VAL A 188 -15.35 -19.62 -17.09
C VAL A 188 -16.70 -18.96 -16.87
N CYS A 189 -17.44 -19.44 -15.87
CA CYS A 189 -18.79 -18.97 -15.57
C CYS A 189 -18.75 -17.97 -14.42
N ILE A 190 -19.25 -16.77 -14.65
CA ILE A 190 -19.42 -15.73 -13.64
C ILE A 190 -20.92 -15.60 -13.36
N LYS A 191 -21.34 -16.00 -12.17
CA LYS A 191 -22.74 -15.98 -11.73
C LYS A 191 -22.99 -14.71 -10.92
N LEU A 192 -23.91 -13.87 -11.37
CA LEU A 192 -24.25 -12.57 -10.81
C LEU A 192 -25.68 -12.62 -10.28
N TYR A 193 -25.83 -12.64 -8.94
CA TYR A 193 -27.13 -12.88 -8.33
C TYR A 193 -27.89 -11.58 -8.06
N ARG A 194 -27.29 -10.69 -7.26
CA ARG A 194 -27.90 -9.42 -6.84
C ARG A 194 -26.86 -8.46 -6.30
N ALA A 195 -27.21 -7.17 -6.20
CA ALA A 195 -26.46 -6.20 -5.42
C ALA A 195 -27.31 -5.58 -4.32
N GLU A 196 -26.67 -5.03 -3.29
CA GLU A 196 -27.34 -4.26 -2.24
C GLU A 196 -26.55 -3.01 -1.85
N GLY A 197 -27.28 -1.99 -1.38
CA GLY A 197 -26.70 -0.75 -0.87
C GLY A 197 -26.04 0.12 -1.93
N LEU A 198 -26.44 0.01 -3.20
CA LEU A 198 -25.95 0.89 -4.26
C LEU A 198 -26.40 2.35 -4.04
N PRO A 199 -25.65 3.36 -4.53
CA PRO A 199 -26.04 4.76 -4.41
C PRO A 199 -27.25 5.11 -5.29
N SER A 200 -28.05 6.11 -4.87
CA SER A 200 -29.10 6.74 -5.71
C SER A 200 -28.60 8.05 -6.32
N MET A 201 -28.77 8.30 -7.62
CA MET A 201 -28.29 9.56 -8.20
C MET A 201 -29.18 10.76 -7.84
N THR A 202 -28.57 11.92 -7.61
CA THR A 202 -29.28 13.20 -7.77
C THR A 202 -29.01 13.67 -9.19
N ALA A 203 -30.07 13.97 -9.95
CA ALA A 203 -29.96 14.39 -11.35
C ALA A 203 -29.00 15.60 -11.49
N GLY A 204 -27.78 15.33 -11.98
CA GLY A 204 -26.79 16.35 -12.27
C GLY A 204 -27.25 17.27 -13.40
N ILE A 205 -27.03 18.57 -13.21
CA ILE A 205 -27.15 19.76 -14.10
C ILE A 205 -28.44 19.94 -14.94
N MET A 206 -29.11 18.90 -15.43
CA MET A 206 -30.47 19.00 -15.98
C MET A 206 -31.57 18.97 -14.90
N GLY A 207 -31.21 18.67 -13.64
CA GLY A 207 -32.09 18.71 -12.48
C GLY A 207 -32.55 20.12 -12.06
N GLY A 208 -32.08 21.18 -12.74
CA GLY A 208 -32.58 22.55 -12.54
C GLY A 208 -34.08 22.69 -12.89
N ILE A 209 -34.59 21.82 -13.77
CA ILE A 209 -36.00 21.82 -14.20
C ILE A 209 -36.83 20.85 -13.36
N SER A 210 -36.27 19.72 -12.91
CA SER A 210 -36.97 18.78 -12.01
C SER A 210 -37.11 19.30 -10.57
N LYS A 211 -36.25 20.24 -10.14
CA LYS A 211 -36.45 21.03 -8.91
C LYS A 211 -37.75 21.85 -8.91
N ILE A 212 -38.31 22.16 -10.08
CA ILE A 212 -39.57 22.91 -10.22
C ILE A 212 -40.79 21.98 -10.15
N ILE A 213 -40.60 20.67 -10.35
CA ILE A 213 -41.69 19.67 -10.46
C ILE A 213 -41.78 18.72 -9.25
N GLY A 214 -40.84 18.76 -8.31
CA GLY A 214 -41.00 18.12 -7.00
C GLY A 214 -40.79 16.60 -6.96
N GLU A 215 -40.24 16.00 -8.01
CA GLU A 215 -39.81 14.59 -7.98
C GLU A 215 -38.49 14.45 -7.22
N ARG A 216 -38.54 13.71 -6.10
CA ARG A 216 -37.46 13.54 -5.12
C ARG A 216 -36.84 12.13 -5.26
N LYS A 217 -35.53 12.08 -5.56
CA LYS A 217 -34.65 10.91 -5.78
C LYS A 217 -34.95 10.13 -7.08
N VAL A 218 -34.01 10.17 -8.02
CA VAL A 218 -33.97 9.31 -9.21
C VAL A 218 -33.14 8.08 -8.81
N CYS A 219 -33.71 6.88 -8.80
CA CYS A 219 -32.87 5.70 -8.61
C CYS A 219 -32.07 5.44 -9.88
N ILE A 220 -30.96 4.72 -9.72
CA ILE A 220 -30.12 4.27 -10.82
C ILE A 220 -30.79 3.12 -11.58
N ASP A 221 -30.33 2.87 -12.79
CA ASP A 221 -30.68 1.76 -13.67
C ASP A 221 -29.47 0.80 -13.80
N PRO A 222 -29.16 0.00 -12.75
CA PRO A 222 -27.90 -0.73 -12.68
C PRO A 222 -27.85 -1.99 -13.55
N TYR A 223 -26.69 -2.20 -14.17
CA TYR A 223 -26.28 -3.46 -14.78
C TYR A 223 -24.80 -3.76 -14.48
N VAL A 224 -24.37 -4.99 -14.76
CA VAL A 224 -23.00 -5.44 -14.50
C VAL A 224 -22.31 -5.79 -15.82
N GLN A 225 -21.15 -5.21 -16.04
CA GLN A 225 -20.26 -5.54 -17.14
C GLN A 225 -19.06 -6.33 -16.60
N VAL A 226 -18.81 -7.50 -17.17
CA VAL A 226 -17.67 -8.35 -16.85
C VAL A 226 -16.73 -8.39 -18.05
N SER A 227 -15.45 -8.07 -17.83
CA SER A 227 -14.41 -8.15 -18.85
C SER A 227 -13.33 -9.14 -18.47
N PHE A 228 -13.00 -10.06 -19.38
CA PHE A 228 -12.00 -11.11 -19.16
C PHE A 228 -11.35 -11.55 -20.48
N CYS A 229 -10.01 -11.63 -20.53
CA CYS A 229 -9.24 -12.03 -21.72
C CYS A 229 -9.58 -11.24 -23.02
N GLY A 230 -10.05 -10.00 -22.87
CA GLY A 230 -10.47 -9.14 -23.98
C GLY A 230 -11.83 -9.52 -24.57
N GLN A 231 -12.57 -10.39 -23.88
CA GLN A 231 -14.00 -10.63 -24.05
C GLN A 231 -14.76 -9.79 -23.02
N GLN A 232 -16.02 -9.49 -23.33
CA GLN A 232 -16.90 -8.68 -22.48
C GLN A 232 -18.31 -9.25 -22.53
N GLY A 233 -18.95 -9.34 -21.37
CA GLY A 233 -20.35 -9.72 -21.21
C GLY A 233 -21.05 -8.78 -20.24
N GLU A 234 -22.35 -8.63 -20.41
CA GLU A 234 -23.20 -7.71 -19.65
C GLU A 234 -24.46 -8.43 -19.19
N THR A 235 -24.95 -8.04 -18.01
CA THR A 235 -26.27 -8.47 -17.54
C THR A 235 -27.38 -7.64 -18.15
N SER A 236 -28.62 -8.05 -17.94
CA SER A 236 -29.78 -7.17 -18.11
C SER A 236 -29.71 -5.92 -17.21
N VAL A 237 -30.39 -4.86 -17.64
CA VAL A 237 -30.54 -3.61 -16.90
C VAL A 237 -31.76 -3.70 -15.99
N GLU A 238 -31.55 -3.45 -14.70
CA GLU A 238 -32.62 -3.39 -13.72
C GLU A 238 -33.03 -1.93 -13.50
N THR A 239 -34.30 -1.59 -13.73
CA THR A 239 -34.73 -0.19 -13.71
C THR A 239 -35.05 0.34 -12.32
N ASN A 240 -34.62 1.57 -12.03
CA ASN A 240 -35.00 2.40 -10.89
C ASN A 240 -34.84 1.68 -9.53
N THR A 241 -33.69 1.05 -9.31
CA THR A 241 -33.41 0.25 -8.10
C THR A 241 -31.98 0.41 -7.58
N THR A 242 -31.82 0.42 -6.25
CA THR A 242 -30.51 0.34 -5.59
C THR A 242 -30.16 -1.06 -5.08
N GLU A 243 -31.05 -2.02 -5.31
CA GLU A 243 -30.95 -3.43 -4.91
C GLU A 243 -31.33 -4.37 -6.06
N PRO A 244 -30.63 -4.30 -7.20
CA PRO A 244 -30.96 -5.08 -8.40
C PRO A 244 -30.78 -6.58 -8.16
N LYS A 245 -31.61 -7.38 -8.85
CA LYS A 245 -31.58 -8.85 -8.81
C LYS A 245 -31.52 -9.42 -10.23
N TRP A 246 -30.32 -9.60 -10.77
CA TRP A 246 -30.13 -10.17 -12.10
C TRP A 246 -30.38 -11.69 -12.14
N ASN A 247 -29.73 -12.44 -11.24
CA ASN A 247 -29.67 -13.91 -11.32
C ASN A 247 -29.28 -14.38 -12.72
N GLU A 248 -28.14 -13.91 -13.22
CA GLU A 248 -27.64 -14.24 -14.56
C GLU A 248 -26.24 -14.84 -14.49
N GLN A 249 -25.90 -15.68 -15.45
CA GLN A 249 -24.58 -16.24 -15.64
C GLN A 249 -23.99 -15.70 -16.93
N ILE A 250 -22.79 -15.12 -16.83
CA ILE A 250 -21.97 -14.75 -17.98
C ILE A 250 -20.87 -15.82 -18.13
N SER A 251 -20.86 -16.52 -19.26
CA SER A 251 -19.90 -17.57 -19.56
C SER A 251 -18.91 -17.13 -20.62
N PHE A 252 -17.61 -17.28 -20.34
CA PHE A 252 -16.53 -17.02 -21.30
C PHE A 252 -15.85 -18.32 -21.69
N ILE A 253 -15.64 -18.53 -22.99
CA ILE A 253 -14.86 -19.65 -23.53
C ILE A 253 -13.42 -19.19 -23.75
N GLU A 254 -12.46 -19.79 -23.06
CA GLU A 254 -11.04 -19.39 -23.15
C GLU A 254 -10.10 -20.57 -22.92
N MET A 255 -8.89 -20.51 -23.50
CA MET A 255 -7.84 -21.48 -23.23
C MET A 255 -7.37 -21.42 -21.78
N PHE A 256 -7.24 -22.58 -21.14
CA PHE A 256 -6.92 -22.72 -19.73
C PHE A 256 -5.54 -23.39 -19.53
N PRO A 257 -4.67 -22.88 -18.63
CA PRO A 257 -4.82 -21.64 -17.87
C PRO A 257 -4.81 -20.38 -18.77
N PRO A 258 -5.58 -19.34 -18.41
CA PRO A 258 -5.62 -18.09 -19.15
C PRO A 258 -4.29 -17.32 -19.02
N LEU A 259 -3.96 -16.52 -20.02
CA LEU A 259 -2.81 -15.60 -20.00
C LEU A 259 -3.22 -14.17 -19.56
N SER A 260 -4.38 -14.07 -18.92
CA SER A 260 -4.90 -12.89 -18.23
C SER A 260 -5.12 -13.25 -16.77
N ARG A 261 -4.61 -12.44 -15.85
CA ARG A 261 -4.58 -12.75 -14.42
C ARG A 261 -5.83 -12.30 -13.67
N LYS A 262 -6.49 -11.23 -14.09
CA LYS A 262 -7.65 -10.66 -13.38
C LYS A 262 -8.91 -10.66 -14.23
N ILE A 263 -10.05 -10.79 -13.55
CA ILE A 263 -11.39 -10.54 -14.09
C ILE A 263 -11.82 -9.16 -13.62
N LYS A 264 -12.25 -8.29 -14.53
CA LYS A 264 -12.80 -6.95 -14.21
C LYS A 264 -14.31 -7.06 -14.10
N VAL A 265 -14.87 -6.64 -12.97
CA VAL A 265 -16.31 -6.57 -12.73
C VAL A 265 -16.67 -5.11 -12.49
N GLN A 266 -17.51 -4.53 -13.34
CA GLN A 266 -17.97 -3.15 -13.23
C GLN A 266 -19.47 -3.13 -13.02
N VAL A 267 -19.94 -2.32 -12.07
CA VAL A 267 -21.36 -1.99 -11.94
C VAL A 267 -21.55 -0.61 -12.56
N LEU A 268 -22.45 -0.51 -13.53
CA LEU A 268 -22.73 0.70 -14.30
C LEU A 268 -24.19 1.11 -14.14
N ASP A 269 -24.45 2.39 -14.35
CA ASP A 269 -25.78 3.00 -14.44
C ASP A 269 -26.09 3.31 -15.91
N ASP A 270 -27.16 2.73 -16.46
CA ASP A 270 -27.65 2.97 -17.84
C ASP A 270 -28.32 4.35 -17.94
N ALA A 271 -27.50 5.40 -17.97
CA ALA A 271 -27.98 6.77 -18.04
C ALA A 271 -28.20 7.21 -19.50
N ASN A 272 -29.30 7.92 -19.77
CA ASN A 272 -29.76 8.44 -21.09
C ASN A 272 -28.70 9.11 -22.03
N VAL A 273 -27.51 9.46 -21.55
CA VAL A 273 -26.46 10.15 -22.32
C VAL A 273 -25.19 9.30 -22.49
N SER A 274 -24.83 8.49 -21.48
CA SER A 274 -23.69 7.58 -21.48
C SER A 274 -23.64 6.79 -20.17
N ASP A 275 -23.33 5.50 -20.24
CA ASP A 275 -23.19 4.64 -19.07
C ASP A 275 -22.18 5.22 -18.07
N VAL A 276 -22.55 5.24 -16.79
CA VAL A 276 -21.70 5.77 -15.73
C VAL A 276 -21.26 4.64 -14.82
N ALA A 277 -19.94 4.40 -14.74
CA ALA A 277 -19.39 3.46 -13.79
C ALA A 277 -19.70 3.90 -12.35
N ILE A 278 -20.35 3.03 -11.57
CA ILE A 278 -20.64 3.24 -10.15
C ILE A 278 -19.43 2.79 -9.31
N ALA A 279 -18.87 1.62 -9.65
CA ALA A 279 -17.69 1.04 -9.03
C ALA A 279 -17.09 -0.07 -9.91
N THR A 280 -15.77 -0.29 -9.76
CA THR A 280 -15.03 -1.35 -10.43
C THR A 280 -14.33 -2.23 -9.39
N HIS A 281 -14.39 -3.54 -9.55
CA HIS A 281 -13.67 -4.52 -8.74
C HIS A 281 -12.90 -5.48 -9.63
N TYR A 282 -11.68 -5.84 -9.20
CA TYR A 282 -10.83 -6.81 -9.90
C TYR A 282 -10.66 -8.06 -9.06
N ILE A 283 -10.91 -9.22 -9.64
CA ILE A 283 -10.70 -10.52 -9.01
C ILE A 283 -9.41 -11.15 -9.57
N ASP A 284 -8.39 -11.34 -8.73
CA ASP A 284 -7.15 -12.03 -9.12
C ASP A 284 -7.36 -13.54 -9.09
N LEU A 285 -7.19 -14.20 -10.24
CA LEU A 285 -7.33 -15.65 -10.37
C LEU A 285 -6.37 -16.42 -9.46
N GLN A 286 -5.20 -15.86 -9.10
CA GLN A 286 -4.27 -16.51 -8.19
C GLN A 286 -4.75 -16.52 -6.73
N GLU A 287 -5.63 -15.59 -6.34
CA GLU A 287 -6.18 -15.56 -4.97
C GLU A 287 -7.29 -16.61 -4.79
N ILE A 288 -7.87 -17.08 -5.89
CA ILE A 288 -9.00 -18.01 -5.94
C ILE A 288 -8.68 -19.35 -6.61
N SER A 289 -7.40 -19.67 -6.83
CA SER A 289 -6.96 -20.94 -7.44
C SER A 289 -5.62 -21.44 -6.87
N ASP A 290 -5.30 -22.69 -7.16
CA ASP A 290 -3.99 -23.28 -6.91
C ASP A 290 -3.56 -24.11 -8.13
N PRO A 291 -2.63 -23.62 -8.96
CA PRO A 291 -2.25 -24.28 -10.21
C PRO A 291 -1.32 -25.50 -10.01
N ASP A 292 -0.96 -25.85 -8.78
CA ASP A 292 -0.15 -27.03 -8.50
C ASP A 292 -0.90 -28.33 -8.89
N ARG A 293 -0.15 -29.43 -9.12
CA ARG A 293 -0.72 -30.74 -9.52
C ARG A 293 -1.86 -31.26 -8.62
N ASN A 294 -1.80 -30.93 -7.32
CA ASN A 294 -2.79 -31.30 -6.32
C ASN A 294 -3.61 -30.09 -5.84
N GLY A 295 -3.68 -29.05 -6.67
CA GLY A 295 -4.40 -27.82 -6.39
C GLY A 295 -5.84 -27.84 -6.89
N PHE A 296 -6.37 -26.67 -7.22
CA PHE A 296 -7.75 -26.49 -7.64
C PHE A 296 -7.88 -25.36 -8.66
N ASN A 297 -8.81 -25.51 -9.59
CA ASN A 297 -9.13 -24.49 -10.58
C ASN A 297 -9.78 -23.27 -9.91
N PRO A 298 -9.78 -22.10 -10.57
CA PRO A 298 -10.45 -20.91 -10.05
C PRO A 298 -11.88 -21.19 -9.62
N THR A 299 -12.19 -20.87 -8.36
CA THR A 299 -13.54 -20.98 -7.82
C THR A 299 -13.77 -19.87 -6.80
N PHE A 300 -14.95 -19.26 -6.80
CA PHE A 300 -15.31 -18.18 -5.90
C PHE A 300 -16.81 -18.29 -5.55
N GLY A 301 -17.16 -17.94 -4.33
CA GLY A 301 -18.55 -17.75 -3.93
C GLY A 301 -19.43 -19.01 -3.92
N PRO A 302 -20.76 -18.84 -3.75
CA PRO A 302 -21.46 -17.56 -3.61
C PRO A 302 -20.94 -16.74 -2.43
N ALA A 303 -20.56 -15.49 -2.67
CA ALA A 303 -20.03 -14.58 -1.65
C ALA A 303 -20.24 -13.11 -2.07
N TRP A 304 -20.37 -12.24 -1.06
CA TRP A 304 -20.42 -10.80 -1.26
C TRP A 304 -19.06 -10.21 -1.59
N VAL A 305 -19.03 -9.30 -2.55
CA VAL A 305 -17.88 -8.46 -2.91
C VAL A 305 -18.24 -7.01 -2.62
N ASN A 306 -17.48 -6.37 -1.74
CA ASN A 306 -17.66 -4.96 -1.37
C ASN A 306 -17.10 -4.03 -2.46
N LEU A 307 -17.92 -3.08 -2.91
CA LEU A 307 -17.61 -2.16 -4.00
C LEU A 307 -17.21 -0.78 -3.45
N TYR A 308 -16.17 -0.20 -4.04
CA TYR A 308 -15.66 1.11 -3.67
C TYR A 308 -15.43 1.99 -4.89
N GLY A 309 -15.60 3.30 -4.73
CA GLY A 309 -15.47 4.29 -5.79
C GLY A 309 -15.32 5.71 -5.26
N SER A 310 -15.78 6.70 -6.02
CA SER A 310 -15.75 8.12 -5.70
C SER A 310 -16.93 8.56 -4.80
N PRO A 311 -16.87 9.73 -4.16
CA PRO A 311 -18.02 10.31 -3.45
C PRO A 311 -19.23 10.56 -4.37
N GLN A 312 -20.44 10.60 -3.80
CA GLN A 312 -21.69 10.93 -4.50
C GLN A 312 -21.79 12.47 -4.61
N ASN A 313 -22.11 13.02 -5.80
CA ASN A 313 -22.16 14.45 -6.18
C ASN A 313 -20.95 15.03 -6.94
N SER A 314 -20.06 14.23 -7.52
CA SER A 314 -19.05 14.71 -8.46
C SER A 314 -19.62 14.99 -9.87
N ALA A 315 -20.58 15.91 -9.98
CA ALA A 315 -21.15 16.28 -11.28
C ALA A 315 -20.32 17.37 -11.97
N LEU A 316 -19.76 17.00 -13.14
CA LEU A 316 -18.99 17.80 -14.10
C LEU A 316 -17.66 18.40 -13.57
N TRP A 317 -16.56 17.96 -14.19
CA TRP A 317 -15.14 18.13 -13.78
C TRP A 317 -14.70 17.23 -12.60
N ASP A 318 -15.16 15.98 -12.59
CA ASP A 318 -14.84 15.01 -11.55
C ASP A 318 -13.36 14.60 -11.55
N ILE A 319 -12.60 15.14 -10.59
CA ILE A 319 -11.20 14.79 -10.30
C ILE A 319 -11.07 13.32 -9.86
N HIS A 320 -12.18 12.66 -9.49
CA HIS A 320 -12.21 11.31 -8.94
C HIS A 320 -12.99 10.31 -9.82
N LYS A 321 -13.39 10.68 -11.05
CA LYS A 321 -14.13 9.77 -11.95
C LYS A 321 -13.36 8.48 -12.18
N ASP A 322 -12.05 8.65 -12.34
CA ASP A 322 -11.05 7.60 -12.50
C ASP A 322 -11.17 6.52 -11.40
N LEU A 323 -11.55 6.88 -10.16
CA LEU A 323 -11.73 5.91 -9.08
C LEU A 323 -12.89 4.92 -9.36
N ASN A 324 -13.96 5.37 -10.02
CA ASN A 324 -15.08 4.48 -10.39
C ASN A 324 -14.70 3.52 -11.53
N GLU A 325 -13.77 3.94 -12.40
CA GLU A 325 -13.20 3.11 -13.48
C GLU A 325 -12.15 2.11 -12.97
N GLY A 326 -11.87 2.12 -11.66
CA GLY A 326 -10.86 1.27 -11.02
C GLY A 326 -9.44 1.82 -11.12
N MET A 327 -9.28 3.11 -11.43
CA MET A 327 -7.99 3.80 -11.50
C MET A 327 -7.62 4.34 -10.11
N GLY A 328 -7.12 3.48 -9.23
CA GLY A 328 -6.71 3.82 -7.86
C GLY A 328 -7.60 3.23 -6.77
N GLU A 329 -7.30 3.55 -5.50
CA GLU A 329 -8.03 3.03 -4.35
C GLU A 329 -9.37 3.78 -4.19
N GLY A 330 -10.50 3.08 -4.36
CA GLY A 330 -11.82 3.65 -4.11
C GLY A 330 -11.94 4.16 -2.66
N ILE A 331 -12.39 5.41 -2.51
CA ILE A 331 -12.39 6.16 -1.24
C ILE A 331 -13.78 6.25 -0.58
N PHE A 332 -14.82 5.74 -1.26
CA PHE A 332 -16.18 5.60 -0.75
C PHE A 332 -16.73 4.20 -0.96
N TYR A 333 -17.49 3.68 0.00
CA TYR A 333 -18.29 2.47 -0.18
C TYR A 333 -19.49 2.75 -1.09
N ARG A 334 -19.65 1.92 -2.13
CA ARG A 334 -20.66 2.04 -3.21
C ARG A 334 -21.68 0.90 -3.23
N GLY A 335 -21.70 0.04 -2.22
CA GLY A 335 -22.56 -1.14 -2.14
C GLY A 335 -21.76 -2.43 -2.23
N ARG A 336 -22.46 -3.55 -2.40
CA ARG A 336 -21.84 -4.87 -2.57
C ARG A 336 -22.62 -5.73 -3.54
N ILE A 337 -21.92 -6.63 -4.23
CA ILE A 337 -22.49 -7.56 -5.21
C ILE A 337 -22.29 -9.01 -4.77
N LEU A 338 -23.36 -9.82 -4.88
CA LEU A 338 -23.32 -11.24 -4.59
C LEU A 338 -23.04 -12.01 -5.87
N MET A 339 -21.93 -12.72 -5.90
CA MET A 339 -21.50 -13.44 -7.11
C MET A 339 -20.78 -14.76 -6.80
N ALA A 340 -20.62 -15.59 -7.82
CA ALA A 340 -19.80 -16.80 -7.80
C ALA A 340 -19.02 -16.97 -9.11
N ILE A 341 -17.89 -17.70 -9.06
CA ILE A 341 -17.07 -18.06 -10.22
C ILE A 341 -16.80 -19.56 -10.20
N THR A 342 -16.99 -20.21 -11.35
CA THR A 342 -16.64 -21.61 -11.57
C THR A 342 -15.93 -21.78 -12.90
N VAL A 343 -15.03 -22.76 -12.98
CA VAL A 343 -14.32 -23.10 -14.21
C VAL A 343 -14.57 -24.56 -14.57
N GLU A 344 -15.04 -24.79 -15.78
CA GLU A 344 -15.30 -26.11 -16.36
C GLU A 344 -14.34 -26.34 -17.53
N ILE A 345 -13.41 -27.28 -17.37
CA ILE A 345 -12.42 -27.60 -18.41
C ILE A 345 -13.01 -28.66 -19.34
N PHE A 346 -12.95 -28.43 -20.66
CA PHE A 346 -13.42 -29.41 -21.64
C PHE A 346 -12.40 -30.54 -21.80
N SER A 347 -12.84 -31.78 -21.54
CA SER A 347 -12.01 -32.98 -21.62
C SER A 347 -11.61 -33.37 -23.05
N SER A 348 -12.33 -32.87 -24.07
CA SER A 348 -11.99 -33.10 -25.48
C SER A 348 -12.43 -31.93 -26.38
N PRO A 349 -11.78 -31.71 -27.54
CA PRO A 349 -12.15 -30.65 -28.49
C PRO A 349 -13.56 -30.79 -29.07
N SER A 350 -14.16 -31.99 -29.03
CA SER A 350 -15.53 -32.23 -29.48
C SER A 350 -16.58 -31.73 -28.49
N MET A 351 -16.22 -31.63 -27.20
CA MET A 351 -17.06 -31.07 -26.14
C MET A 351 -16.97 -29.54 -26.05
N ALA A 352 -15.95 -28.93 -26.66
CA ALA A 352 -15.86 -27.48 -26.76
C ALA A 352 -16.90 -26.96 -27.77
N GLU A 353 -17.55 -25.85 -27.38
CA GLU A 353 -18.43 -25.08 -28.25
C GLU A 353 -17.67 -24.59 -29.47
N ARG A 354 -18.35 -24.55 -30.62
CA ARG A 354 -17.69 -24.24 -31.89
C ARG A 354 -17.26 -22.78 -31.95
N GLU A 355 -18.04 -21.86 -31.39
CA GLU A 355 -17.73 -20.43 -31.38
C GLU A 355 -17.23 -19.99 -30.00
N VAL A 356 -16.29 -19.06 -29.99
CA VAL A 356 -15.87 -18.37 -28.76
C VAL A 356 -16.87 -17.24 -28.52
N THR A 357 -17.97 -17.56 -27.86
CA THR A 357 -19.05 -16.62 -27.55
C THR A 357 -19.08 -16.30 -26.07
N VAL A 358 -19.58 -15.10 -25.76
CA VAL A 358 -20.00 -14.75 -24.42
C VAL A 358 -21.48 -15.08 -24.33
N GLU A 359 -21.82 -16.03 -23.47
CA GLU A 359 -23.20 -16.48 -23.30
C GLU A 359 -23.76 -15.91 -22.00
N VAL A 360 -24.97 -15.37 -22.06
CA VAL A 360 -25.72 -14.87 -20.90
C VAL A 360 -26.93 -15.77 -20.70
N GLU A 361 -27.00 -16.41 -19.54
CA GLU A 361 -28.07 -17.37 -19.19
C GLU A 361 -28.76 -16.95 -17.88
N GLU A 362 -30.08 -17.16 -17.82
CA GLU A 362 -30.84 -16.96 -16.57
C GLU A 362 -30.53 -18.08 -15.56
N LEU A 363 -30.32 -17.71 -14.30
CA LEU A 363 -30.06 -18.61 -13.19
C LEU A 363 -31.26 -18.69 -12.26
N HIS A 364 -31.41 -19.85 -11.62
CA HIS A 364 -32.31 -19.95 -10.48
C HIS A 364 -31.84 -19.05 -9.33
N PRO A 365 -32.74 -18.24 -8.73
CA PRO A 365 -32.41 -17.44 -7.56
C PRO A 365 -31.86 -18.30 -6.42
N LEU A 366 -30.86 -17.78 -5.71
CA LEU A 366 -30.35 -18.43 -4.51
C LEU A 366 -31.41 -18.40 -3.40
N PRO A 367 -31.58 -19.49 -2.62
CA PRO A 367 -32.36 -19.44 -1.40
C PRO A 367 -31.88 -18.31 -0.47
N GLU A 368 -32.82 -17.62 0.20
CA GLU A 368 -32.51 -16.44 1.01
C GLU A 368 -31.49 -16.71 2.14
N ASN A 369 -31.46 -17.94 2.65
CA ASN A 369 -30.58 -18.34 3.76
C ASN A 369 -29.24 -18.97 3.32
N VAL A 370 -28.87 -18.97 2.03
CA VAL A 370 -27.61 -19.59 1.54
C VAL A 370 -26.36 -19.07 2.25
N LEU A 371 -26.35 -17.78 2.59
CA LEU A 371 -25.22 -17.11 3.25
C LEU A 371 -25.39 -17.02 4.78
N GLY A 372 -26.45 -17.62 5.34
CA GLY A 372 -26.84 -17.43 6.72
C GLY A 372 -27.61 -16.13 6.97
N ARG A 373 -27.99 -15.90 8.24
CA ARG A 373 -28.70 -14.69 8.67
C ARG A 373 -27.72 -13.54 8.87
N LYS A 374 -28.20 -12.30 8.73
CA LYS A 374 -27.43 -11.12 9.13
C LYS A 374 -27.41 -11.05 10.66
N ASP A 375 -26.23 -10.99 11.24
CA ASP A 375 -26.00 -10.71 12.64
C ASP A 375 -25.71 -9.21 12.83
N GLU A 376 -26.01 -8.70 14.01
CA GLU A 376 -25.68 -7.33 14.39
C GLU A 376 -24.20 -7.23 14.79
N PHE A 377 -23.51 -6.24 14.22
CA PHE A 377 -22.14 -5.88 14.49
C PHE A 377 -22.06 -4.47 15.07
N LEU A 378 -21.22 -4.31 16.09
CA LEU A 378 -20.84 -3.04 16.67
C LEU A 378 -19.44 -2.66 16.19
N LEU A 379 -19.33 -1.46 15.60
CA LEU A 379 -18.07 -0.74 15.45
C LEU A 379 -18.00 0.32 16.56
N PHE A 380 -16.97 0.26 17.40
CA PHE A 380 -16.68 1.26 18.41
C PHE A 380 -15.31 1.90 18.13
N ALA A 381 -15.23 3.22 18.28
CA ALA A 381 -13.96 3.92 18.21
C ALA A 381 -13.85 5.08 19.22
N ALA A 382 -12.65 5.29 19.75
CA ALA A 382 -12.32 6.39 20.66
C ALA A 382 -11.08 7.13 20.15
N PHE A 383 -11.16 8.46 20.03
CA PHE A 383 -10.06 9.28 19.53
C PHE A 383 -9.21 9.80 20.70
N PHE A 384 -7.89 9.68 20.57
CA PHE A 384 -6.93 10.01 21.61
C PHE A 384 -6.16 11.30 21.33
N GLU A 385 -5.73 11.50 20.08
CA GLU A 385 -5.12 12.74 19.58
C GLU A 385 -5.33 12.86 18.06
N ALA A 386 -5.36 14.08 17.55
CA ALA A 386 -5.20 14.37 16.12
C ALA A 386 -4.10 15.43 15.96
N THR A 387 -3.03 15.13 15.23
CA THR A 387 -1.83 15.98 15.14
C THR A 387 -1.39 16.12 13.68
N MET A 388 -0.33 16.91 13.43
CA MET A 388 0.18 17.19 12.08
C MET A 388 -0.86 17.80 11.12
N MET A 389 -1.87 18.51 11.64
CA MET A 389 -2.83 19.18 10.79
C MET A 389 -2.16 20.41 10.16
N ASP A 390 -2.37 20.58 8.86
CA ASP A 390 -1.84 21.73 8.13
C ASP A 390 -2.32 23.07 8.75
N SER A 391 -1.42 24.05 8.79
CA SER A 391 -1.71 25.38 9.35
C SER A 391 -2.91 26.09 8.70
N SER A 392 -3.27 25.76 7.46
CA SER A 392 -4.46 26.26 6.76
C SER A 392 -5.78 25.84 7.40
N LEU A 393 -5.78 24.77 8.21
CA LEU A 393 -6.95 24.31 8.96
C LEU A 393 -7.05 24.94 10.35
N SER A 394 -5.99 25.61 10.84
CA SER A 394 -5.91 26.12 12.22
C SER A 394 -7.03 27.09 12.60
N SER A 395 -7.63 27.79 11.63
CA SER A 395 -8.72 28.73 11.88
C SER A 395 -10.13 28.12 11.80
N LYS A 396 -10.27 26.86 11.36
CA LYS A 396 -11.57 26.23 11.07
C LYS A 396 -11.87 25.10 12.05
N PRO A 397 -13.12 24.94 12.49
CA PRO A 397 -13.49 23.82 13.34
C PRO A 397 -13.49 22.51 12.53
N VAL A 398 -13.03 21.44 13.16
CA VAL A 398 -12.83 20.10 12.58
C VAL A 398 -13.63 19.07 13.37
N SER A 399 -14.23 18.10 12.67
CA SER A 399 -14.81 16.89 13.26
C SER A 399 -14.40 15.64 12.47
N PHE A 400 -14.65 14.46 13.04
CA PHE A 400 -14.36 13.17 12.41
C PHE A 400 -15.66 12.37 12.26
N GLU A 401 -15.89 11.81 11.08
CA GLU A 401 -17.00 10.91 10.77
C GLU A 401 -16.45 9.49 10.55
N VAL A 402 -17.05 8.50 11.20
CA VAL A 402 -16.70 7.08 11.07
C VAL A 402 -17.88 6.30 10.51
N SER A 403 -17.63 5.52 9.46
CA SER A 403 -18.68 4.74 8.78
C SER A 403 -18.19 3.35 8.37
N ILE A 404 -19.11 2.40 8.26
CA ILE A 404 -18.88 1.05 7.73
C ILE A 404 -20.03 0.69 6.79
N GLY A 405 -19.70 0.37 5.53
CA GLY A 405 -20.72 0.21 4.49
C GLY A 405 -21.52 1.50 4.29
N ASN A 406 -22.86 1.41 4.41
CA ASN A 406 -23.75 2.58 4.41
C ASN A 406 -24.13 3.07 5.82
N TYR A 407 -23.69 2.39 6.87
CA TYR A 407 -24.00 2.75 8.26
C TYR A 407 -23.04 3.84 8.76
N GLY A 408 -23.59 4.79 9.53
CA GLY A 408 -22.82 5.90 10.12
C GLY A 408 -22.55 7.08 9.17
N LYS A 409 -22.96 7.01 7.90
CA LYS A 409 -22.86 8.13 6.96
C LYS A 409 -23.89 9.20 7.35
N SER A 410 -23.45 10.44 7.54
CA SER A 410 -24.36 11.58 7.64
C SER A 410 -24.88 11.89 6.23
N GLU A 411 -26.16 11.65 5.94
CA GLU A 411 -26.78 12.19 4.72
C GLU A 411 -26.70 13.73 4.78
N GLU A 412 -26.36 14.39 3.67
CA GLU A 412 -26.59 15.84 3.53
C GLU A 412 -28.08 16.09 3.78
N VAL A 413 -28.40 16.74 4.89
CA VAL A 413 -29.76 16.97 5.38
C VAL A 413 -30.63 17.63 4.28
N VAL A 414 -31.52 16.85 3.65
CA VAL A 414 -32.77 17.36 3.08
C VAL A 414 -33.91 16.46 3.53
N THR A 415 -34.79 17.04 4.32
CA THR A 415 -35.80 16.37 5.12
C THR A 415 -37.00 15.85 4.31
N LYS A 416 -37.58 14.76 4.84
CA LYS A 416 -38.95 14.21 4.65
C LYS A 416 -39.11 13.14 3.57
N GLY A 417 -39.42 11.94 4.07
CA GLY A 417 -39.52 10.67 3.37
C GLY A 417 -40.72 10.53 2.44
N CYS A 418 -40.59 9.55 1.54
CA CYS A 418 -41.56 9.20 0.53
C CYS A 418 -42.68 8.37 1.16
N GLN A 419 -43.84 8.97 1.41
CA GLN A 419 -45.07 8.22 1.68
C GLN A 419 -45.71 7.88 0.33
N LYS A 420 -46.07 6.60 0.16
CA LYS A 420 -46.89 6.13 -0.98
C LYS A 420 -48.23 6.88 -0.95
N MET A 421 -48.49 7.68 -1.98
CA MET A 421 -49.83 8.19 -2.29
C MET A 421 -50.50 7.21 -3.25
N GLU A 422 -51.43 6.41 -2.73
CA GLU A 422 -52.47 5.80 -3.54
C GLU A 422 -53.48 6.88 -3.96
N LYS A 423 -53.85 6.88 -5.25
CA LYS A 423 -54.89 7.75 -5.81
C LYS A 423 -56.25 7.35 -5.26
N GLY A 424 -56.95 8.31 -4.66
CA GLY A 424 -58.29 8.12 -4.12
C GLY A 424 -59.41 8.15 -5.17
N GLU A 425 -60.49 7.42 -4.86
CA GLU A 425 -61.85 7.70 -5.28
C GLU A 425 -62.79 7.82 -4.06
N VAL A 426 -63.97 8.41 -4.29
CA VAL A 426 -64.81 9.25 -3.41
C VAL A 426 -65.78 8.50 -2.44
N LYS A 427 -65.98 9.07 -1.22
CA LYS A 427 -67.10 8.99 -0.19
C LYS A 427 -67.55 7.60 0.34
N GLU A 428 -67.92 7.38 1.62
CA GLU A 428 -68.93 8.04 2.49
C GLU A 428 -68.78 7.59 3.99
N GLU A 429 -69.49 8.25 4.91
CA GLU A 429 -69.39 8.17 6.40
C GLU A 429 -69.84 6.85 7.09
N ARG A 430 -69.16 6.46 8.21
CA ARG A 430 -69.72 6.19 9.58
C ARG A 430 -68.77 5.33 10.46
N GLN A 431 -68.71 5.63 11.77
CA GLN A 431 -68.02 4.87 12.84
C GLN A 431 -68.87 3.65 13.35
N PRO A 432 -68.45 2.88 14.39
CA PRO A 432 -67.42 1.84 14.41
C PRO A 432 -67.94 0.50 15.02
N LEU A 433 -67.60 -0.68 14.49
CA LEU A 433 -67.82 -1.95 15.23
C LEU A 433 -66.73 -3.01 14.97
N LEU A 434 -66.35 -3.67 16.06
CA LEU A 434 -65.39 -4.76 16.21
C LEU A 434 -65.74 -6.00 15.35
N SER A 435 -64.75 -6.66 14.76
CA SER A 435 -64.48 -8.10 14.97
C SER A 435 -63.32 -8.63 14.12
N SER A 436 -62.68 -9.65 14.69
CA SER A 436 -61.42 -10.33 14.38
C SER A 436 -61.30 -11.00 13.00
N GLY A 437 -60.06 -11.20 12.54
CA GLY A 437 -59.77 -12.24 11.54
C GLY A 437 -58.44 -12.16 10.78
N SER A 438 -57.31 -12.42 11.47
CA SER A 438 -56.15 -13.22 11.03
C SER A 438 -55.70 -13.22 9.55
N GLY A 439 -54.45 -12.80 9.31
CA GLY A 439 -53.55 -13.50 8.38
C GLY A 439 -52.58 -12.62 7.59
N GLY A 440 -51.29 -12.68 7.95
CA GLY A 440 -50.17 -12.39 7.05
C GLY A 440 -49.34 -11.15 7.36
N GLU A 441 -48.53 -11.18 8.42
CA GLU A 441 -47.38 -10.28 8.55
C GLU A 441 -46.33 -10.65 7.49
N LEU A 442 -46.13 -9.77 6.52
CA LEU A 442 -45.01 -9.80 5.58
C LEU A 442 -44.02 -8.73 6.00
N ASP A 443 -42.84 -9.19 6.41
CA ASP A 443 -41.68 -8.42 6.80
C ASP A 443 -41.24 -7.48 5.67
N ALA A 444 -41.57 -6.20 5.82
CA ALA A 444 -40.98 -5.11 5.07
C ALA A 444 -40.14 -4.26 6.05
N GLU A 445 -38.97 -4.77 6.44
CA GLU A 445 -37.96 -3.98 7.15
C GLU A 445 -37.29 -2.99 6.20
N ILE A 446 -38.01 -1.92 5.91
CA ILE A 446 -37.45 -0.62 5.55
C ILE A 446 -36.61 -0.18 6.76
N LEU A 447 -35.37 0.29 6.52
CA LEU A 447 -34.51 0.99 7.49
C LEU A 447 -35.34 1.73 8.55
N THR A 448 -35.46 1.16 9.75
CA THR A 448 -36.23 1.77 10.82
C THR A 448 -35.55 3.09 11.22
N PRO A 449 -36.28 4.22 11.26
CA PRO A 449 -35.77 5.49 11.78
C PRO A 449 -35.23 5.43 13.22
N ALA A 450 -35.55 4.35 13.95
CA ALA A 450 -35.10 4.08 15.32
C ALA A 450 -33.58 3.77 15.43
N LEU A 451 -32.96 3.16 14.41
CA LEU A 451 -31.54 2.74 14.47
C LEU A 451 -30.56 3.89 14.16
N ALA A 452 -30.95 4.84 13.29
CA ALA A 452 -30.18 6.07 13.07
C ALA A 452 -30.11 6.93 14.34
N ALA A 453 -31.11 6.82 15.23
CA ALA A 453 -31.14 7.52 16.51
C ALA A 453 -30.18 6.92 17.56
N LEU A 454 -29.75 5.66 17.38
CA LEU A 454 -28.78 5.02 18.27
C LEU A 454 -27.33 5.33 17.87
N ASN A 455 -27.05 5.45 16.57
CA ASN A 455 -25.69 5.67 16.07
C ASN A 455 -25.13 7.05 16.46
N LYS A 456 -23.85 7.06 16.86
CA LYS A 456 -23.08 8.28 17.06
C LYS A 456 -21.81 8.19 16.23
N SER A 457 -21.91 8.49 14.94
CA SER A 457 -20.82 8.32 13.97
C SER A 457 -19.89 9.52 13.84
N VAL A 458 -20.27 10.68 14.37
CA VAL A 458 -19.54 11.94 14.20
C VAL A 458 -19.09 12.50 15.55
N THR A 459 -17.83 12.93 15.65
CA THR A 459 -17.31 13.63 16.83
C THR A 459 -17.81 15.07 16.88
N LYS A 460 -17.80 15.70 18.07
CA LYS A 460 -18.11 17.13 18.17
C LYS A 460 -17.03 17.95 17.46
N SER A 461 -17.46 19.01 16.79
CA SER A 461 -16.55 19.92 16.09
C SER A 461 -15.70 20.72 17.08
N GLN A 462 -14.38 20.71 16.88
CA GLN A 462 -13.38 21.36 17.75
C GLN A 462 -12.38 22.15 16.90
N ARG A 463 -11.83 23.25 17.43
CA ARG A 463 -10.83 24.03 16.72
C ARG A 463 -9.43 23.49 17.01
N PRO A 464 -8.58 23.28 15.98
CA PRO A 464 -7.18 22.94 16.18
C PRO A 464 -6.43 24.00 16.98
N GLU A 465 -5.56 23.56 17.87
CA GLU A 465 -4.61 24.37 18.63
C GLU A 465 -3.21 24.22 18.01
N PRO A 466 -2.33 25.24 18.06
CA PRO A 466 -0.97 25.09 17.60
C PRO A 466 -0.20 24.09 18.48
N MET A 467 0.67 23.28 17.87
CA MET A 467 1.52 22.34 18.62
C MET A 467 2.52 23.07 19.53
N GLY A 468 2.98 22.36 20.57
CA GLY A 468 3.97 22.89 21.51
C GLY A 468 5.35 23.13 20.85
N TYR A 469 6.06 24.15 21.34
CA TYR A 469 7.34 24.70 20.82
C TYR A 469 7.28 25.32 19.41
N ASP A 470 6.92 24.55 18.37
CA ASP A 470 6.80 25.02 16.98
C ASP A 470 5.34 25.03 16.51
N LYS A 471 4.89 26.17 15.95
CA LYS A 471 3.51 26.41 15.47
C LYS A 471 3.28 25.97 14.01
N SER A 472 4.21 25.22 13.42
CA SER A 472 4.14 24.75 12.04
C SER A 472 2.94 23.83 11.76
N TYR A 473 2.41 23.17 12.78
CA TYR A 473 1.26 22.27 12.69
C TYR A 473 0.22 22.57 13.76
N GLY A 474 -1.03 22.19 13.48
CA GLY A 474 -2.12 22.14 14.45
C GLY A 474 -2.32 20.74 15.04
N CYS A 475 -2.89 20.69 16.24
CA CYS A 475 -3.34 19.47 16.91
C CYS A 475 -4.68 19.65 17.65
N LEU A 476 -5.38 18.54 17.87
CA LEU A 476 -6.46 18.36 18.84
C LEU A 476 -5.94 17.35 19.87
N PRO A 477 -5.45 17.80 21.04
CA PRO A 477 -4.78 16.93 21.99
C PRO A 477 -5.74 16.00 22.73
N MET A 478 -7.03 16.36 22.84
CA MET A 478 -8.08 15.58 23.50
C MET A 478 -7.63 15.03 24.88
N THR A 479 -6.98 15.84 25.73
CA THR A 479 -6.27 15.36 26.93
C THR A 479 -7.19 14.67 27.95
N HIS A 480 -8.18 15.38 28.48
CA HIS A 480 -9.05 14.90 29.55
C HIS A 480 -10.23 14.06 29.06
N GLU A 481 -10.81 14.44 27.91
CA GLU A 481 -11.99 13.79 27.36
C GLU A 481 -11.70 13.23 25.97
N LYS A 482 -11.81 11.91 25.84
CA LYS A 482 -11.66 11.19 24.58
C LYS A 482 -13.03 11.02 23.92
N PRO A 483 -13.30 11.63 22.75
CA PRO A 483 -14.61 11.49 22.12
C PRO A 483 -14.78 10.08 21.54
N CYS A 484 -15.90 9.44 21.88
CA CYS A 484 -16.25 8.12 21.35
C CYS A 484 -17.31 8.22 20.25
N VAL A 485 -17.20 7.33 19.28
CA VAL A 485 -18.18 7.10 18.21
C VAL A 485 -18.49 5.61 18.14
N TYR A 486 -19.72 5.29 17.75
CA TYR A 486 -20.14 3.91 17.56
C TYR A 486 -21.20 3.80 16.48
N VAL A 487 -21.11 2.71 15.72
CA VAL A 487 -21.96 2.41 14.57
C VAL A 487 -22.41 0.96 14.66
N TRP A 488 -23.73 0.77 14.71
CA TRP A 488 -24.39 -0.52 14.62
C TRP A 488 -24.68 -0.84 13.14
N SER A 489 -24.39 -2.07 12.73
CA SER A 489 -24.52 -2.54 11.35
C SER A 489 -24.91 -4.01 11.29
N TYR A 490 -25.42 -4.49 10.15
CA TYR A 490 -25.91 -5.87 10.00
C TYR A 490 -25.24 -6.57 8.82
N TRP A 491 -24.60 -7.71 9.08
CA TRP A 491 -23.83 -8.45 8.08
C TRP A 491 -23.94 -9.96 8.31
N GLU A 492 -23.76 -10.77 7.27
CA GLU A 492 -23.67 -12.22 7.41
C GLU A 492 -22.37 -12.59 8.16
N ASP A 493 -22.48 -13.33 9.27
CA ASP A 493 -21.33 -13.73 10.11
C ASP A 493 -20.48 -14.82 9.44
N HIS A 494 -19.61 -14.38 8.54
CA HIS A 494 -18.48 -15.14 8.02
C HIS A 494 -17.16 -14.71 8.66
N ALA A 495 -17.20 -14.18 9.89
CA ALA A 495 -16.01 -13.70 10.60
C ALA A 495 -14.93 -14.78 10.72
N TRP A 496 -15.31 -16.06 10.71
CA TRP A 496 -14.39 -17.19 10.73
C TRP A 496 -13.39 -17.20 9.55
N ARG A 497 -13.75 -16.68 8.36
CA ARG A 497 -12.81 -16.52 7.23
C ARG A 497 -11.68 -15.57 7.61
N LEU A 498 -12.05 -14.43 8.20
CA LEU A 498 -11.11 -13.41 8.68
C LEU A 498 -10.29 -13.91 9.87
N CYS A 499 -10.89 -14.66 10.80
CA CYS A 499 -10.15 -15.29 11.92
C CYS A 499 -9.06 -16.25 11.43
N ILE A 500 -9.33 -17.08 10.40
CA ILE A 500 -8.35 -17.98 9.81
C ILE A 500 -7.22 -17.18 9.16
N SER A 501 -7.57 -16.14 8.41
CA SER A 501 -6.61 -15.24 7.78
C SER A 501 -5.75 -14.50 8.82
N ASN A 502 -6.34 -13.98 9.91
CA ASN A 502 -5.64 -13.27 10.98
C ASN A 502 -4.55 -14.10 11.65
N ARG A 503 -4.77 -15.41 11.83
CA ARG A 503 -3.73 -16.33 12.33
C ARG A 503 -2.50 -16.34 11.41
N ILE A 504 -2.70 -16.32 10.10
CA ILE A 504 -1.62 -16.28 9.10
C ILE A 504 -0.97 -14.89 9.08
N VAL A 505 -1.75 -13.81 9.21
CA VAL A 505 -1.23 -12.44 9.35
C VAL A 505 -0.29 -12.36 10.55
N LYS A 506 -0.68 -12.86 11.73
CA LYS A 506 0.16 -12.87 12.94
C LYS A 506 1.42 -13.72 12.80
N LEU A 507 1.35 -14.82 12.03
CA LEU A 507 2.54 -15.60 11.68
C LEU A 507 3.49 -14.79 10.79
N ALA A 508 2.96 -14.11 9.77
CA ALA A 508 3.73 -13.27 8.86
C ALA A 508 4.37 -12.08 9.58
N GLU A 509 3.63 -11.41 10.48
CA GLU A 509 4.11 -10.26 11.25
C GLU A 509 5.29 -10.61 12.16
N ARG A 510 5.23 -11.74 12.87
CA ARG A 510 6.34 -12.20 13.71
C ARG A 510 7.60 -12.48 12.87
N LEU A 511 7.42 -13.11 11.70
CA LEU A 511 8.52 -13.38 10.78
C LEU A 511 9.13 -12.09 10.21
N GLU A 512 8.30 -11.12 9.84
CA GLU A 512 8.73 -9.82 9.33
C GLU A 512 9.51 -9.03 10.38
N GLN A 513 8.95 -8.90 11.59
CA GLN A 513 9.62 -8.24 12.71
C GLN A 513 11.00 -8.85 12.99
N GLY A 514 11.07 -10.18 13.04
CA GLY A 514 12.32 -10.89 13.24
C GLY A 514 13.34 -10.62 12.13
N LEU A 515 12.90 -10.54 10.87
CA LEU A 515 13.79 -10.24 9.74
C LEU A 515 14.27 -8.79 9.73
N ASP A 516 13.43 -7.85 10.17
CA ASP A 516 13.82 -6.45 10.32
C ASP A 516 14.86 -6.28 11.44
N ASP A 517 14.72 -7.02 12.54
CA ASP A 517 15.74 -7.08 13.60
C ASP A 517 17.09 -7.59 13.05
N VAL A 518 17.06 -8.65 12.23
CA VAL A 518 18.27 -9.19 11.57
C VAL A 518 18.89 -8.15 10.63
N GLU A 519 18.10 -7.43 9.86
CA GLU A 519 18.59 -6.38 8.95
C GLU A 519 19.22 -5.21 9.70
N LYS A 520 18.65 -4.80 10.84
CA LYS A 520 19.25 -3.81 11.75
C LYS A 520 20.59 -4.29 12.29
N LEU A 521 20.69 -5.56 12.70
CA LEU A 521 21.94 -6.15 13.20
C LEU A 521 23.01 -6.24 12.10
N LEU A 522 22.62 -6.52 10.85
CA LEU A 522 23.54 -6.57 9.71
C LEU A 522 24.22 -5.23 9.39
N ARG A 523 23.66 -4.08 9.85
CA ARG A 523 24.31 -2.76 9.71
C ARG A 523 25.49 -2.59 10.67
N ARG A 524 25.65 -3.45 11.70
CA ARG A 524 26.70 -3.36 12.72
C ARG A 524 27.71 -4.52 12.59
N PRO A 525 29.01 -4.25 12.43
CA PRO A 525 30.05 -5.29 12.48
C PRO A 525 30.02 -6.04 13.81
N LYS A 526 30.35 -7.34 13.81
CA LYS A 526 30.39 -8.23 15.00
C LYS A 526 29.03 -8.45 15.71
N ALA A 527 27.91 -7.98 15.15
CA ALA A 527 26.58 -8.22 15.71
C ALA A 527 26.10 -9.68 15.50
N LYS A 528 25.36 -10.22 16.48
CA LYS A 528 24.80 -11.59 16.51
C LYS A 528 23.63 -11.82 15.52
N ALA A 529 23.75 -11.31 14.30
CA ALA A 529 22.70 -11.40 13.28
C ALA A 529 22.37 -12.85 12.87
N GLU A 530 23.37 -13.73 12.87
CA GLU A 530 23.19 -15.17 12.62
C GLU A 530 22.32 -15.83 13.70
N GLU A 531 22.64 -15.60 14.98
CA GLU A 531 21.88 -16.15 16.12
C GLU A 531 20.43 -15.68 16.07
N ARG A 532 20.22 -14.37 15.83
CA ARG A 532 18.87 -13.81 15.69
C ARG A 532 18.10 -14.43 14.52
N LEU A 533 18.72 -14.59 13.34
CA LEU A 533 18.03 -15.21 12.19
C LEU A 533 17.65 -16.67 12.47
N LYS A 534 18.48 -17.39 13.24
CA LYS A 534 18.17 -18.76 13.66
C LYS A 534 16.95 -18.82 14.58
N GLU A 535 16.88 -17.95 15.58
CA GLU A 535 15.73 -17.82 16.48
C GLU A 535 14.44 -17.50 15.70
N VAL A 536 14.51 -16.52 14.79
CA VAL A 536 13.37 -16.11 13.96
C VAL A 536 12.84 -17.27 13.10
N LEU A 537 13.75 -18.08 12.54
CA LEU A 537 13.36 -19.29 11.80
C LEU A 537 12.73 -20.35 12.71
N GLU A 538 13.21 -20.52 13.94
CA GLU A 538 12.64 -21.46 14.91
C GLU A 538 11.25 -21.04 15.38
N GLU A 539 11.06 -19.76 15.71
CA GLU A 539 9.77 -19.16 16.03
C GLU A 539 8.77 -19.35 14.88
N PHE A 540 9.20 -19.08 13.64
CA PHE A 540 8.38 -19.27 12.45
C PHE A 540 7.95 -20.74 12.26
N ILE A 541 8.88 -21.69 12.41
CA ILE A 541 8.58 -23.13 12.30
C ILE A 541 7.61 -23.56 13.41
N ALA A 542 7.82 -23.08 14.64
CA ALA A 542 6.93 -23.36 15.77
C ALA A 542 5.52 -22.80 15.51
N GLY A 543 5.40 -21.56 15.02
CA GLY A 543 4.14 -20.94 14.63
C GLY A 543 3.38 -21.71 13.55
N CYS A 544 4.09 -22.23 12.53
CA CYS A 544 3.49 -23.09 11.50
C CYS A 544 2.92 -24.40 12.09
N ARG A 545 3.62 -25.01 13.06
CA ARG A 545 3.15 -26.23 13.75
C ARG A 545 1.90 -25.95 14.57
N GLN A 546 1.89 -24.85 15.34
CA GLN A 546 0.74 -24.41 16.13
C GLN A 546 -0.50 -24.15 15.26
N TYR A 547 -0.31 -23.51 14.10
CA TYR A 547 -1.39 -23.30 13.13
C TYR A 547 -1.98 -24.63 12.63
N SER A 548 -1.13 -25.61 12.33
CA SER A 548 -1.56 -26.93 11.84
C SER A 548 -2.38 -27.68 12.89
N LEU A 549 -1.96 -27.68 14.15
CA LEU A 549 -2.65 -28.35 15.27
C LEU A 549 -4.01 -27.73 15.62
N SER A 550 -4.15 -26.41 15.42
CA SER A 550 -5.35 -25.65 15.84
C SER A 550 -6.45 -25.56 14.77
N THR A 551 -6.19 -26.03 13.55
CA THR A 551 -7.13 -25.92 12.42
C THR A 551 -8.13 -27.08 12.36
N GLU A 552 -7.80 -28.25 12.93
CA GLU A 552 -8.66 -29.44 12.89
C GLU A 552 -9.96 -29.33 13.71
N ARG A 553 -10.16 -28.26 14.49
CA ARG A 553 -11.23 -28.16 15.50
C ARG A 553 -12.36 -27.16 15.20
N LYS A 554 -12.40 -26.53 14.02
CA LYS A 554 -13.34 -25.42 13.76
C LYS A 554 -14.53 -25.80 12.89
N THR A 555 -15.73 -25.47 13.37
CA THR A 555 -16.97 -25.52 12.61
C THR A 555 -17.06 -24.31 11.68
N MET A 556 -17.10 -24.54 10.37
CA MET A 556 -17.42 -23.52 9.38
C MET A 556 -18.92 -23.51 9.15
N VAL A 557 -19.55 -22.36 9.35
CA VAL A 557 -20.98 -22.17 9.12
C VAL A 557 -21.15 -21.76 7.65
N HIS A 558 -21.89 -22.57 6.87
CA HIS A 558 -22.14 -22.41 5.43
C HIS A 558 -20.87 -22.22 4.56
N PRO A 559 -19.88 -23.13 4.59
CA PRO A 559 -18.69 -23.00 3.74
C PRO A 559 -19.06 -23.20 2.26
N ASN A 560 -18.48 -22.38 1.39
CA ASN A 560 -18.57 -22.56 -0.05
C ASN A 560 -17.39 -23.40 -0.60
N ASN A 561 -17.34 -23.60 -1.91
CA ASN A 561 -16.31 -24.43 -2.54
C ASN A 561 -14.89 -23.85 -2.34
N LEU A 562 -14.74 -22.53 -2.51
CA LEU A 562 -13.45 -21.87 -2.30
C LEU A 562 -12.99 -22.04 -0.85
N ASP A 563 -13.88 -21.90 0.13
CA ASP A 563 -13.55 -22.09 1.54
C ASP A 563 -12.95 -23.49 1.81
N CYS A 564 -13.55 -24.52 1.22
CA CYS A 564 -13.11 -25.90 1.35
C CYS A 564 -11.75 -26.14 0.68
N CYS A 565 -11.57 -25.63 -0.54
CA CYS A 565 -10.30 -25.73 -1.28
C CYS A 565 -9.19 -24.95 -0.57
N ARG A 566 -9.48 -23.72 -0.16
CA ARG A 566 -8.56 -22.80 0.50
C ARG A 566 -8.07 -23.38 1.82
N THR A 567 -8.94 -23.99 2.63
CA THR A 567 -8.52 -24.64 3.88
C THR A 567 -7.45 -25.72 3.65
N LYS A 568 -7.63 -26.59 2.64
CA LYS A 568 -6.65 -27.61 2.27
C LYS A 568 -5.36 -26.98 1.73
N TYR A 569 -5.49 -25.95 0.89
CA TYR A 569 -4.36 -25.20 0.34
C TYR A 569 -3.51 -24.53 1.43
N LEU A 570 -4.14 -23.86 2.39
CA LEU A 570 -3.47 -23.18 3.49
C LEU A 570 -2.68 -24.17 4.36
N MET A 571 -3.31 -25.29 4.74
CA MET A 571 -2.65 -26.36 5.49
C MET A 571 -1.43 -26.92 4.75
N ARG A 572 -1.58 -27.29 3.47
CA ARG A 572 -0.50 -27.85 2.65
C ARG A 572 0.68 -26.88 2.54
N ASN A 573 0.40 -25.62 2.25
CA ASN A 573 1.44 -24.62 2.01
C ASN A 573 2.13 -24.17 3.29
N ILE A 574 1.43 -24.08 4.43
CA ILE A 574 2.07 -23.78 5.72
C ILE A 574 3.05 -24.88 6.12
N ILE A 575 2.69 -26.16 5.92
CA ILE A 575 3.62 -27.28 6.13
C ILE A 575 4.81 -27.20 5.17
N LEU A 576 4.58 -26.85 3.89
CA LEU A 576 5.63 -26.67 2.90
C LEU A 576 6.60 -25.55 3.30
N TYR A 577 6.11 -24.39 3.72
CA TYR A 577 6.95 -23.26 4.11
C TYR A 577 7.67 -23.50 5.43
N ALA A 578 7.07 -24.23 6.38
CA ALA A 578 7.78 -24.70 7.57
C ALA A 578 8.98 -25.59 7.20
N LYS A 579 8.83 -26.49 6.22
CA LYS A 579 9.93 -27.33 5.71
C LYS A 579 11.01 -26.50 5.01
N GLN A 580 10.62 -25.49 4.22
CA GLN A 580 11.57 -24.56 3.60
C GLN A 580 12.33 -23.75 4.65
N GLY A 581 11.65 -23.18 5.64
CA GLY A 581 12.29 -22.48 6.76
C GLY A 581 13.27 -23.36 7.55
N LEU A 582 12.91 -24.63 7.76
CA LEU A 582 13.82 -25.61 8.38
C LEU A 582 15.08 -25.87 7.52
N HIS A 583 14.93 -25.91 6.19
CA HIS A 583 16.07 -26.06 5.28
C HIS A 583 16.97 -24.82 5.33
N VAL A 584 16.40 -23.62 5.27
CA VAL A 584 17.16 -22.36 5.42
C VAL A 584 17.95 -22.36 6.71
N ARG A 585 17.31 -22.74 7.83
CA ARG A 585 17.97 -22.81 9.15
C ARG A 585 19.13 -23.80 9.18
N ARG A 586 18.99 -24.97 8.54
CA ARG A 586 20.05 -26.00 8.49
C ARG A 586 21.26 -25.59 7.66
N CYS A 587 21.07 -24.69 6.69
CA CYS A 587 22.11 -24.21 5.80
C CYS A 587 22.62 -22.81 6.17
N LEU A 588 22.17 -22.24 7.30
CA LEU A 588 22.58 -20.93 7.77
C LEU A 588 24.01 -20.99 8.34
N THR A 589 24.85 -20.06 7.91
CA THR A 589 26.20 -19.82 8.42
C THR A 589 26.42 -18.32 8.59
N ARG A 590 27.44 -17.94 9.37
CA ARG A 590 27.82 -16.54 9.60
C ARG A 590 28.01 -15.72 8.32
N ASP A 591 28.57 -16.32 7.27
CA ASP A 591 28.91 -15.62 6.03
C ASP A 591 27.73 -15.49 5.06
N ASN A 592 26.67 -16.30 5.22
CA ASN A 592 25.53 -16.33 4.29
C ASN A 592 24.23 -15.72 4.86
N VAL A 593 24.28 -15.11 6.05
CA VAL A 593 23.11 -14.52 6.74
C VAL A 593 22.31 -13.60 5.83
N LYS A 594 22.97 -12.72 5.05
CA LYS A 594 22.29 -11.79 4.13
C LYS A 594 21.54 -12.50 3.01
N GLU A 595 22.12 -13.56 2.46
CA GLU A 595 21.48 -14.38 1.43
C GLU A 595 20.29 -15.15 2.00
N LYS A 596 20.47 -15.77 3.17
CA LYS A 596 19.41 -16.53 3.84
C LYS A 596 18.27 -15.64 4.33
N ALA A 597 18.55 -14.44 4.83
CA ALA A 597 17.52 -13.45 5.12
C ALA A 597 16.72 -13.08 3.86
N LYS A 598 17.37 -12.93 2.70
CA LYS A 598 16.68 -12.69 1.41
C LYS A 598 15.83 -13.90 0.98
N GLU A 599 16.29 -15.12 1.22
CA GLU A 599 15.51 -16.34 0.98
C GLU A 599 14.26 -16.40 1.88
N THR A 600 14.42 -16.13 3.18
CA THR A 600 13.30 -16.06 4.14
C THR A 600 12.31 -14.95 3.81
N LYS A 601 12.77 -13.78 3.34
CA LYS A 601 11.89 -12.70 2.84
C LYS A 601 11.02 -13.16 1.66
N ARG A 602 11.48 -14.09 0.81
CA ARG A 602 10.64 -14.70 -0.25
C ARG A 602 9.58 -15.63 0.33
N ILE A 603 9.87 -16.33 1.42
CA ILE A 603 8.89 -17.15 2.14
C ILE A 603 7.83 -16.24 2.77
N LEU A 604 8.25 -15.16 3.44
CA LEU A 604 7.37 -14.15 4.01
C LEU A 604 6.39 -13.58 2.96
N ALA A 605 6.88 -13.23 1.77
CA ALA A 605 6.03 -12.73 0.68
C ALA A 605 4.92 -13.74 0.29
N LYS A 606 5.22 -15.05 0.28
CA LYS A 606 4.24 -16.09 -0.01
C LYS A 606 3.22 -16.25 1.11
N ILE A 607 3.64 -16.16 2.37
CA ILE A 607 2.73 -16.21 3.54
C ILE A 607 1.80 -14.99 3.54
N ARG A 608 2.34 -13.79 3.25
CA ARG A 608 1.54 -12.56 3.11
C ARG A 608 0.52 -12.69 1.99
N PHE A 609 0.88 -13.29 0.85
CA PHE A 609 -0.06 -13.58 -0.23
C PHE A 609 -1.18 -14.52 0.24
N MET A 610 -0.85 -15.62 0.93
CA MET A 610 -1.85 -16.54 1.48
C MET A 610 -2.76 -15.92 2.54
N ALA A 611 -2.28 -14.90 3.25
CA ALA A 611 -3.07 -14.22 4.27
C ALA A 611 -4.25 -13.44 3.66
N LYS A 612 -4.17 -12.97 2.41
CA LYS A 612 -5.27 -12.20 1.80
C LYS A 612 -6.55 -13.03 1.67
N GLU A 613 -7.66 -12.55 2.23
CA GLU A 613 -8.95 -13.22 2.15
C GLU A 613 -9.81 -12.63 1.01
N PRO A 614 -10.02 -13.36 -0.11
CA PRO A 614 -10.77 -12.83 -1.26
C PRO A 614 -12.28 -12.73 -1.01
N GLN A 615 -12.85 -13.45 -0.04
CA GLN A 615 -14.30 -13.50 0.21
C GLN A 615 -14.73 -12.69 1.47
N CYS A 616 -14.15 -11.50 1.65
CA CYS A 616 -14.43 -10.64 2.81
C CYS A 616 -15.83 -10.01 2.71
N THR A 617 -16.74 -10.46 3.59
CA THR A 617 -18.14 -9.95 3.63
C THR A 617 -18.26 -8.59 4.29
N LEU A 618 -17.44 -8.31 5.30
CA LEU A 618 -17.46 -7.05 6.04
C LEU A 618 -16.82 -5.92 5.21
N PRO A 619 -17.48 -4.77 5.02
CA PRO A 619 -16.87 -3.60 4.40
C PRO A 619 -15.78 -2.99 5.28
N ASP A 620 -14.89 -2.23 4.65
CA ASP A 620 -13.87 -1.45 5.32
C ASP A 620 -14.50 -0.27 6.07
N VAL A 621 -13.85 0.12 7.16
CA VAL A 621 -14.20 1.31 7.92
C VAL A 621 -13.58 2.54 7.25
N LEU A 622 -14.38 3.57 7.05
CA LEU A 622 -13.95 4.86 6.51
C LEU A 622 -14.01 5.91 7.62
N ILE A 623 -12.88 6.58 7.83
CA ILE A 623 -12.74 7.72 8.74
C ILE A 623 -12.54 8.96 7.89
N TRP A 624 -13.45 9.93 8.01
CA TRP A 624 -13.40 11.21 7.32
C TRP A 624 -13.11 12.35 8.29
N MET A 625 -12.19 13.22 7.92
CA MET A 625 -11.99 14.52 8.56
C MET A 625 -12.87 15.54 7.86
N LEU A 626 -13.70 16.23 8.63
CA LEU A 626 -14.64 17.24 8.19
C LEU A 626 -14.17 18.61 8.66
N SER A 627 -14.16 19.60 7.75
CA SER A 627 -14.01 21.01 8.08
C SER A 627 -15.17 21.79 7.46
N ASN A 628 -15.92 22.54 8.27
CA ASN A 628 -17.17 23.20 7.83
C ASN A 628 -18.13 22.26 7.08
N ASN A 629 -18.32 21.04 7.60
CA ASN A 629 -19.13 19.97 7.00
C ASN A 629 -18.65 19.48 5.62
N ARG A 630 -17.44 19.85 5.19
CA ARG A 630 -16.81 19.31 3.97
C ARG A 630 -15.73 18.31 4.33
N ARG A 631 -15.70 17.19 3.62
CA ARG A 631 -14.67 16.16 3.73
C ARG A 631 -13.34 16.66 3.15
N VAL A 632 -12.32 16.76 4.00
CA VAL A 632 -10.98 17.28 3.63
C VAL A 632 -9.89 16.21 3.59
N ALA A 633 -10.03 15.16 4.41
CA ALA A 633 -9.11 14.05 4.44
C ALA A 633 -9.81 12.75 4.84
N TYR A 634 -9.23 11.61 4.51
CA TYR A 634 -9.79 10.29 4.80
C TYR A 634 -8.74 9.26 5.21
N ALA A 635 -9.21 8.21 5.87
CA ALA A 635 -8.48 6.96 6.06
C ALA A 635 -9.42 5.77 5.85
N ARG A 636 -8.94 4.76 5.12
CA ARG A 636 -9.64 3.49 4.87
C ARG A 636 -8.96 2.37 5.67
N ILE A 637 -9.77 1.65 6.45
CA ILE A 637 -9.34 0.70 7.48
C ILE A 637 -9.99 -0.65 7.19
N PRO A 638 -9.23 -1.69 6.81
CA PRO A 638 -9.80 -3.01 6.58
C PRO A 638 -10.47 -3.58 7.83
N ALA A 639 -11.71 -4.07 7.71
CA ALA A 639 -12.46 -4.66 8.83
C ALA A 639 -11.69 -5.78 9.51
N GLN A 640 -10.96 -6.58 8.72
CA GLN A 640 -10.08 -7.64 9.21
C GLN A 640 -9.14 -7.19 10.34
N ASN A 641 -8.55 -6.00 10.22
CA ASN A 641 -7.51 -5.53 11.14
C ASN A 641 -8.05 -5.20 12.53
N ILE A 642 -9.34 -4.84 12.61
CA ILE A 642 -10.00 -4.40 13.84
C ILE A 642 -11.08 -5.39 14.32
N LEU A 643 -11.19 -6.55 13.68
CA LEU A 643 -12.16 -7.59 14.02
C LEU A 643 -11.82 -8.26 15.35
N TYR A 644 -12.79 -8.34 16.25
CA TYR A 644 -12.65 -8.97 17.55
C TYR A 644 -12.81 -10.48 17.48
N SER A 645 -11.94 -11.18 18.22
CA SER A 645 -12.11 -12.58 18.59
C SER A 645 -11.65 -12.76 20.04
N VAL A 646 -12.26 -13.72 20.73
CA VAL A 646 -11.86 -14.13 22.09
C VAL A 646 -10.48 -14.82 22.07
N VAL A 647 -10.13 -15.45 20.94
CA VAL A 647 -8.83 -16.09 20.75
C VAL A 647 -7.87 -15.04 20.19
N GLU A 648 -6.80 -14.76 20.93
CA GLU A 648 -5.85 -13.71 20.55
C GLU A 648 -5.30 -13.96 19.15
N GLU A 649 -4.87 -15.17 18.77
CA GLU A 649 -4.33 -15.44 17.42
C GLU A 649 -5.32 -15.19 16.26
N GLU A 650 -6.61 -15.08 16.54
CA GLU A 650 -7.67 -14.82 15.56
C GLU A 650 -8.12 -13.36 15.52
N LYS A 651 -7.84 -12.64 16.61
CA LYS A 651 -8.15 -11.22 16.76
C LYS A 651 -7.39 -10.43 15.71
N GLY A 652 -8.05 -9.44 15.11
CA GLY A 652 -7.44 -8.49 14.20
C GLY A 652 -6.21 -7.86 14.85
N LYS A 653 -5.16 -7.64 14.04
CA LYS A 653 -3.86 -7.17 14.53
C LYS A 653 -3.91 -5.83 15.30
N ASP A 654 -4.88 -4.98 14.96
CA ASP A 654 -5.07 -3.65 15.53
C ASP A 654 -6.39 -3.53 16.31
N CYS A 655 -7.10 -4.65 16.50
CA CYS A 655 -8.36 -4.68 17.24
C CYS A 655 -8.11 -4.43 18.72
N ALA A 656 -8.92 -3.55 19.31
CA ALA A 656 -8.90 -3.27 20.74
C ALA A 656 -7.55 -2.69 21.22
N LYS A 657 -6.87 -1.94 20.36
CA LYS A 657 -5.59 -1.28 20.64
C LYS A 657 -5.63 0.16 20.17
N ILE A 658 -4.90 1.04 20.85
CA ILE A 658 -4.65 2.40 20.36
C ILE A 658 -3.68 2.27 19.19
N GLN A 659 -4.00 2.89 18.06
CA GLN A 659 -3.20 2.78 16.85
C GLN A 659 -3.07 4.12 16.13
N THR A 660 -1.99 4.24 15.36
CA THR A 660 -1.72 5.42 14.55
C THR A 660 -2.35 5.26 13.17
N VAL A 661 -3.19 6.21 12.78
CA VAL A 661 -3.83 6.29 11.47
C VAL A 661 -3.41 7.58 10.77
N PHE A 662 -2.85 7.44 9.57
CA PHE A 662 -2.50 8.57 8.71
C PHE A 662 -3.63 8.89 7.74
N MET A 663 -4.05 10.16 7.71
CA MET A 663 -5.10 10.66 6.83
C MET A 663 -4.52 11.22 5.53
N LYS A 664 -5.19 10.92 4.42
CA LYS A 664 -4.84 11.34 3.06
C LYS A 664 -5.84 12.37 2.53
N VAL A 665 -5.40 13.24 1.63
CA VAL A 665 -6.29 14.16 0.90
C VAL A 665 -6.92 13.43 -0.30
N PRO A 666 -8.24 13.55 -0.53
CA PRO A 666 -8.87 13.02 -1.74
C PRO A 666 -8.25 13.59 -3.02
N GLY A 667 -7.83 12.72 -3.94
CA GLY A 667 -7.29 13.08 -5.27
C GLY A 667 -5.90 13.70 -5.32
N LEU A 668 -5.24 13.90 -4.17
CA LEU A 668 -3.84 14.28 -4.15
C LEU A 668 -2.96 13.03 -4.12
N HIS A 669 -2.02 12.97 -5.05
CA HIS A 669 -1.16 11.81 -5.29
C HIS A 669 0.09 11.82 -4.39
N THR A 670 0.25 12.82 -3.52
CA THR A 670 1.46 12.98 -2.71
C THR A 670 1.38 12.10 -1.47
N GLY A 671 2.48 11.40 -1.16
CA GLY A 671 2.66 10.65 0.10
C GLY A 671 2.79 11.56 1.33
N GLU A 672 2.14 12.73 1.31
CA GLU A 672 2.17 13.72 2.39
C GLU A 672 1.06 13.39 3.39
N ILE A 673 1.44 13.38 4.67
CA ILE A 673 0.51 13.14 5.78
C ILE A 673 -0.26 14.43 6.00
N PHE A 674 -1.59 14.40 5.81
CA PHE A 674 -2.44 15.56 6.05
C PHE A 674 -2.80 15.73 7.53
N ALA A 675 -2.96 14.61 8.23
CA ALA A 675 -3.15 14.54 9.66
C ALA A 675 -2.77 13.15 10.17
N LYS A 676 -2.28 13.08 11.41
CA LYS A 676 -2.04 11.84 12.16
C LYS A 676 -3.12 11.73 13.24
N LEU A 677 -3.77 10.57 13.34
CA LEU A 677 -4.72 10.25 14.40
C LEU A 677 -4.15 9.14 15.29
N GLU A 678 -4.32 9.26 16.60
CA GLU A 678 -4.29 8.10 17.51
C GLU A 678 -5.74 7.74 17.84
N ILE A 679 -6.13 6.51 17.49
CA ILE A 679 -7.51 6.05 17.61
C ILE A 679 -7.54 4.61 18.12
N TYR A 680 -8.43 4.32 19.05
CA TYR A 680 -8.77 2.96 19.45
C TYR A 680 -9.96 2.49 18.62
N MET A 681 -9.92 1.26 18.08
CA MET A 681 -11.01 0.71 17.28
C MET A 681 -11.32 -0.75 17.64
N TRP A 682 -12.61 -1.08 17.65
CA TRP A 682 -13.12 -2.42 17.90
C TRP A 682 -14.30 -2.71 16.96
N LEU A 683 -14.27 -3.86 16.27
CA LEU A 683 -15.36 -4.32 15.43
C LEU A 683 -15.72 -5.76 15.79
N GLY A 684 -16.98 -6.06 16.07
CA GLY A 684 -17.39 -7.43 16.37
C GLY A 684 -18.89 -7.61 16.51
N VAL A 685 -19.31 -8.86 16.57
CA VAL A 685 -20.72 -9.23 16.77
C VAL A 685 -21.21 -8.73 18.14
N THR A 686 -22.44 -8.23 18.23
CA THR A 686 -23.02 -7.61 19.45
C THR A 686 -22.91 -8.50 20.70
N LYS A 687 -22.91 -9.84 20.54
CA LYS A 687 -22.69 -10.79 21.64
C LYS A 687 -21.41 -10.53 22.45
N TYR A 688 -20.41 -9.90 21.84
CA TYR A 688 -19.14 -9.54 22.47
C TYR A 688 -19.00 -8.03 22.73
N ALA A 689 -20.07 -7.23 22.59
CA ALA A 689 -20.00 -5.77 22.76
C ALA A 689 -19.46 -5.34 24.13
N LYS A 690 -19.70 -6.13 25.19
CA LYS A 690 -19.14 -5.87 26.53
C LYS A 690 -17.62 -5.84 26.57
N ASN A 691 -16.95 -6.50 25.61
CA ASN A 691 -15.50 -6.55 25.51
C ASN A 691 -14.91 -5.33 24.78
N CYS A 692 -15.73 -4.43 24.20
CA CYS A 692 -15.21 -3.31 23.41
C CYS A 692 -14.43 -2.26 24.23
N LEU A 693 -14.62 -2.23 25.55
CA LEU A 693 -13.88 -1.35 26.46
C LEU A 693 -12.83 -2.10 27.30
N ALA A 694 -12.85 -3.44 27.28
CA ALA A 694 -12.08 -4.27 28.23
C ALA A 694 -10.55 -4.11 28.09
N GLU A 695 -10.07 -3.73 26.91
CA GLU A 695 -8.65 -3.57 26.62
C GLU A 695 -8.18 -2.11 26.73
N LEU A 696 -9.09 -1.17 27.07
CA LEU A 696 -8.68 0.20 27.34
C LEU A 696 -7.85 0.26 28.64
N PRO A 697 -6.97 1.27 28.78
CA PRO A 697 -6.23 1.47 30.03
C PRO A 697 -7.18 1.61 31.23
N GLU A 698 -6.77 1.05 32.38
CA GLU A 698 -7.58 1.00 33.62
C GLU A 698 -8.05 2.39 34.08
N GLU A 699 -7.26 3.42 33.77
CA GLU A 699 -7.54 4.83 34.03
C GLU A 699 -8.86 5.31 33.41
N PHE A 700 -9.31 4.69 32.32
CA PHE A 700 -10.60 4.97 31.68
C PHE A 700 -11.74 4.08 32.20
N LEU A 701 -11.41 3.02 32.97
CA LEU A 701 -12.37 2.03 33.46
C LEU A 701 -12.94 2.39 34.85
N SER A 702 -12.16 3.01 35.73
CA SER A 702 -12.47 3.22 37.16
C SER A 702 -13.74 4.05 37.44
N LYS A 703 -14.05 5.07 36.62
CA LYS A 703 -15.33 5.80 36.69
C LYS A 703 -16.48 5.07 36.00
N SER A 704 -16.14 4.24 35.02
CA SER A 704 -17.13 3.53 34.23
C SER A 704 -17.68 2.29 34.94
N GLU A 705 -17.02 1.67 35.92
CA GLU A 705 -17.54 0.46 36.57
C GLU A 705 -18.93 0.65 37.25
N GLN A 706 -19.18 1.84 37.82
CA GLN A 706 -20.49 2.18 38.40
C GLN A 706 -21.57 2.41 37.33
N GLU A 707 -21.19 2.85 36.12
CA GLU A 707 -22.07 2.95 34.94
C GLU A 707 -22.18 1.62 34.17
N ILE A 708 -21.12 0.80 34.14
CA ILE A 708 -20.97 -0.51 33.48
C ILE A 708 -21.90 -1.54 34.10
N ALA A 709 -22.09 -1.51 35.43
CA ALA A 709 -23.06 -2.34 36.11
C ALA A 709 -24.52 -2.08 35.66
N GLN A 710 -24.80 -0.92 35.04
CA GLN A 710 -26.11 -0.54 34.50
C GLN A 710 -26.16 -0.53 32.96
N LEU A 711 -25.08 -0.92 32.27
CA LEU A 711 -25.04 -0.93 30.81
C LEU A 711 -25.95 -2.02 30.24
N SER A 712 -27.06 -1.59 29.63
CA SER A 712 -27.69 -2.37 28.57
C SER A 712 -26.74 -2.46 27.37
N ALA A 713 -26.87 -3.48 26.50
CA ALA A 713 -26.02 -3.62 25.31
C ALA A 713 -26.01 -2.38 24.38
N HIS A 714 -26.94 -1.44 24.58
CA HIS A 714 -27.15 -0.25 23.73
C HIS A 714 -26.73 1.09 24.36
N SER A 715 -26.21 1.14 25.59
CA SER A 715 -25.86 2.41 26.28
C SER A 715 -24.35 2.69 26.29
N LEU A 716 -23.67 2.73 25.15
CA LEU A 716 -22.22 2.95 25.09
C LEU A 716 -21.80 4.38 25.53
N PRO A 717 -20.60 4.55 26.13
CA PRO A 717 -20.14 5.85 26.57
C PRO A 717 -19.92 6.79 25.38
N SER A 718 -20.42 8.02 25.50
CA SER A 718 -20.22 9.04 24.47
C SER A 718 -18.83 9.71 24.55
N ARG A 719 -18.13 9.56 25.69
CA ARG A 719 -16.80 10.08 26.00
C ARG A 719 -16.12 9.14 26.99
N LEU A 720 -14.79 9.06 26.96
CA LEU A 720 -14.00 8.50 28.06
C LEU A 720 -13.32 9.67 28.78
N SER A 721 -13.40 9.69 30.10
CA SER A 721 -12.73 10.68 30.94
C SER A 721 -11.50 10.10 31.61
N ARG A 722 -10.40 10.85 31.63
CA ARG A 722 -9.19 10.53 32.36
C ARG A 722 -8.86 11.66 33.33
N ASP A 723 -8.62 11.29 34.59
CA ASP A 723 -8.29 12.23 35.66
C ASP A 723 -6.81 12.18 36.04
N ASP A 724 -6.17 11.01 35.93
CA ASP A 724 -4.77 10.79 36.32
C ASP A 724 -3.85 10.71 35.09
N PHE A 725 -2.70 11.38 35.13
CA PHE A 725 -1.73 11.42 34.03
C PHE A 725 -0.32 11.06 34.48
N SER A 726 0.34 10.23 33.69
CA SER A 726 1.80 10.04 33.77
C SER A 726 2.49 10.96 32.77
N TYR A 727 3.46 11.73 33.23
CA TYR A 727 4.25 12.66 32.42
C TYR A 727 5.53 11.98 31.96
N PHE A 728 5.89 12.24 30.72
CA PHE A 728 7.09 11.72 30.09
C PHE A 728 7.95 12.87 29.55
N GLN A 729 9.26 12.63 29.45
CA GLN A 729 10.19 13.44 28.69
C GLN A 729 10.68 12.63 27.50
N LEU A 730 10.50 13.14 26.28
CA LEU A 730 11.16 12.57 25.09
C LEU A 730 12.49 13.29 24.87
N ARG A 731 13.57 12.53 24.77
CA ARG A 731 14.88 13.00 24.35
C ARG A 731 15.18 12.47 22.94
N ALA A 732 15.28 13.38 21.98
CA ALA A 732 15.65 13.08 20.60
C ALA A 732 17.09 13.49 20.35
N HIS A 733 17.99 12.51 20.22
CA HIS A 733 19.42 12.71 19.99
C HIS A 733 19.73 12.63 18.50
N LEU A 734 19.74 13.77 17.79
CA LEU A 734 19.98 13.84 16.35
C LEU A 734 21.46 14.08 16.05
N TYR A 735 22.18 13.01 15.71
CA TYR A 735 23.61 13.09 15.44
C TYR A 735 23.88 13.66 14.03
N GLN A 736 23.43 12.94 13.00
CA GLN A 736 23.75 13.28 11.61
C GLN A 736 22.69 12.75 10.63
N ALA A 737 22.46 13.43 9.51
CA ALA A 737 21.88 12.81 8.31
C ALA A 737 22.92 12.65 7.19
N ARG A 738 22.71 11.67 6.30
CA ARG A 738 23.65 11.25 5.26
C ARG A 738 22.95 11.11 3.91
N GLY A 739 23.60 11.58 2.85
CA GLY A 739 23.15 11.35 1.47
C GLY A 739 21.74 11.89 1.19
N ILE A 740 21.41 13.05 1.76
CA ILE A 740 20.09 13.65 1.59
C ILE A 740 19.92 14.18 0.16
N LEU A 741 18.68 14.45 -0.25
CA LEU A 741 18.41 14.99 -1.58
C LEU A 741 18.90 16.45 -1.72
N PRO A 742 19.49 16.81 -2.88
CA PRO A 742 19.79 18.20 -3.21
C PRO A 742 18.49 18.97 -3.50
N ALA A 743 18.45 20.23 -3.08
CA ALA A 743 17.29 21.12 -3.23
C ALA A 743 17.65 22.40 -4.02
N ASP A 744 18.87 22.89 -3.86
CA ASP A 744 19.33 24.15 -4.44
C ASP A 744 20.00 23.93 -5.82
N ASP A 745 20.09 24.97 -6.64
CA ASP A 745 20.71 24.94 -7.98
C ASP A 745 22.21 24.58 -7.97
N ASN A 746 22.88 24.77 -6.81
CA ASN A 746 24.27 24.36 -6.59
C ASN A 746 24.41 22.84 -6.33
N GLY A 747 23.28 22.11 -6.27
CA GLY A 747 23.24 20.68 -5.99
C GLY A 747 23.51 20.32 -4.52
N LEU A 748 23.37 21.27 -3.61
CA LEU A 748 23.40 21.10 -2.17
C LEU A 748 22.02 21.45 -1.58
N SER A 749 21.91 21.44 -0.27
CA SER A 749 20.69 21.80 0.47
C SER A 749 21.08 22.58 1.73
N ASN A 750 20.10 23.29 2.31
CA ASN A 750 20.24 23.94 3.62
C ASN A 750 19.38 23.18 4.67
N PRO A 751 19.78 21.94 5.04
CA PRO A 751 18.90 21.04 5.76
C PRO A 751 18.65 21.41 7.22
N PHE A 752 17.41 21.22 7.65
CA PHE A 752 17.02 21.10 9.06
C PHE A 752 16.00 19.98 9.22
N ALA A 753 16.00 19.33 10.39
CA ALA A 753 15.05 18.28 10.74
C ALA A 753 13.97 18.84 11.68
N ARG A 754 12.71 18.50 11.40
CA ARG A 754 11.55 18.78 12.23
C ARG A 754 11.07 17.47 12.85
N VAL A 755 11.19 17.34 14.16
CA VAL A 755 10.75 16.18 14.93
C VAL A 755 9.35 16.46 15.49
N VAL A 756 8.42 15.56 15.21
CA VAL A 756 7.04 15.61 15.68
C VAL A 756 6.77 14.38 16.55
N PHE A 757 6.28 14.62 17.77
CA PHE A 757 5.88 13.57 18.69
C PHE A 757 4.71 14.02 19.56
N SER A 758 3.64 13.22 19.57
CA SER A 758 2.36 13.59 20.17
C SER A 758 1.94 15.02 19.79
N THR A 759 1.64 15.88 20.75
CA THR A 759 1.15 17.26 20.59
C THR A 759 2.26 18.29 20.45
N HIS A 760 3.53 17.87 20.36
CA HIS A 760 4.68 18.76 20.31
C HIS A 760 5.50 18.60 19.01
N CYS A 761 6.16 19.70 18.63
CA CYS A 761 7.01 19.76 17.45
C CYS A 761 8.23 20.66 17.69
N GLN A 762 9.43 20.19 17.35
CA GLN A 762 10.66 20.99 17.42
C GLN A 762 11.54 20.80 16.19
N THR A 763 12.44 21.76 15.96
CA THR A 763 13.34 21.77 14.82
C THR A 763 14.81 21.89 15.24
N THR A 764 15.68 21.13 14.59
CA THR A 764 17.13 21.29 14.70
C THR A 764 17.58 22.64 14.14
N ARG A 765 18.85 22.99 14.36
CA ARG A 765 19.48 24.07 13.60
C ARG A 765 19.53 23.75 12.11
N MET A 766 19.46 24.79 11.29
CA MET A 766 19.75 24.71 9.87
C MET A 766 21.27 24.69 9.67
N LEU A 767 21.74 23.82 8.78
CA LEU A 767 23.11 23.83 8.28
C LEU A 767 23.10 24.22 6.82
N GLU A 768 24.04 25.05 6.38
CA GLU A 768 24.09 25.57 5.01
C GLU A 768 24.91 24.67 4.08
N GLU A 769 24.49 24.57 2.83
CA GLU A 769 25.26 23.98 1.71
C GLU A 769 25.90 22.62 2.03
N THR A 770 25.10 21.65 2.48
CA THR A 770 25.57 20.28 2.76
C THR A 770 24.50 19.22 2.47
N LEU A 771 24.96 18.04 2.04
CA LEU A 771 24.12 16.84 1.88
C LEU A 771 24.33 15.81 3.00
N SER A 772 25.13 16.14 4.01
CA SER A 772 25.42 15.25 5.15
C SER A 772 25.47 16.03 6.47
N PRO A 773 24.36 16.70 6.85
CA PRO A 773 24.34 17.59 8.01
C PRO A 773 24.65 16.85 9.32
N MET A 774 25.61 17.37 10.09
CA MET A 774 25.95 16.89 11.43
C MET A 774 25.43 17.89 12.47
N TRP A 775 24.21 17.67 12.96
CA TRP A 775 23.61 18.57 13.95
C TRP A 775 24.26 18.42 15.33
N ASN A 776 24.50 17.16 15.74
CA ASN A 776 24.96 16.82 17.10
C ASN A 776 24.10 17.48 18.20
N GLU A 777 22.77 17.44 18.00
CA GLU A 777 21.81 18.21 18.77
C GLU A 777 20.83 17.29 19.50
N LEU A 778 20.50 17.66 20.74
CA LEU A 778 19.47 17.03 21.57
C LEU A 778 18.24 17.94 21.65
N LEU A 779 17.08 17.42 21.23
CA LEU A 779 15.78 18.07 21.39
C LEU A 779 15.05 17.45 22.59
N LEU A 780 14.59 18.30 23.51
CA LEU A 780 13.89 17.91 24.74
C LEU A 780 12.42 18.27 24.65
N PHE A 781 11.55 17.27 24.78
CA PHE A 781 10.11 17.47 24.86
C PHE A 781 9.65 17.11 26.26
N ASP A 782 9.28 18.12 27.03
CA ASP A 782 8.91 17.97 28.44
C ASP A 782 7.41 17.81 28.66
N GLN A 783 7.04 17.19 29.78
CA GLN A 783 5.66 17.07 30.27
C GLN A 783 4.69 16.48 29.24
N LEU A 784 5.15 15.47 28.49
CA LEU A 784 4.34 14.75 27.52
C LEU A 784 3.35 13.83 28.23
N ILE A 785 2.10 13.84 27.80
CA ILE A 785 1.07 12.90 28.25
C ILE A 785 0.92 11.83 27.19
N ILE A 786 1.20 10.58 27.55
CA ILE A 786 1.05 9.43 26.67
C ILE A 786 -0.06 8.55 27.23
N ASP A 787 -1.11 8.33 26.44
CA ASP A 787 -2.18 7.40 26.77
C ASP A 787 -1.71 5.95 26.58
N GLY A 788 -2.22 4.98 27.34
CA GLY A 788 -1.83 3.56 27.24
C GLY A 788 -1.40 2.95 28.58
N LYS A 789 -1.47 1.62 28.72
CA LYS A 789 -1.00 0.94 29.94
C LYS A 789 0.53 1.00 30.01
N LYS A 790 1.08 1.27 31.20
CA LYS A 790 2.54 1.47 31.39
C LYS A 790 3.36 0.28 30.90
N GLU A 791 2.88 -0.93 31.16
CA GLU A 791 3.52 -2.20 30.77
C GLU A 791 3.49 -2.41 29.25
N GLU A 792 2.44 -1.90 28.58
CA GLU A 792 2.24 -2.00 27.12
C GLU A 792 2.96 -0.89 26.36
N LEU A 793 3.32 0.23 27.00
CA LEU A 793 4.02 1.33 26.33
C LEU A 793 5.35 0.92 25.70
N LYS A 794 6.00 -0.16 26.17
CA LYS A 794 7.22 -0.70 25.55
C LYS A 794 6.97 -1.35 24.20
N THR A 795 5.83 -1.99 24.05
CA THR A 795 5.46 -2.73 22.84
C THR A 795 4.54 -1.92 21.94
N GLU A 796 3.89 -0.87 22.46
CA GLU A 796 2.90 -0.02 21.78
C GLU A 796 3.17 1.49 21.96
N THR A 797 4.45 1.89 21.97
CA THR A 797 4.87 3.29 22.03
C THR A 797 4.47 4.06 20.78
N PRO A 798 3.96 5.30 20.87
CA PRO A 798 3.73 6.14 19.69
C PRO A 798 4.99 6.31 18.84
N ILE A 799 4.81 6.38 17.53
CA ILE A 799 5.90 6.68 16.58
C ILE A 799 6.27 8.17 16.58
N ILE A 800 7.57 8.42 16.46
CA ILE A 800 8.18 9.72 16.19
C ILE A 800 8.28 9.90 14.69
N ILE A 801 7.93 11.10 14.22
CA ILE A 801 8.00 11.47 12.81
C ILE A 801 9.07 12.53 12.65
N VAL A 802 10.11 12.24 11.86
CA VAL A 802 11.20 13.16 11.55
C VAL A 802 11.06 13.60 10.10
N ASN A 803 10.71 14.86 9.89
CA ASN A 803 10.61 15.48 8.57
C ASN A 803 11.87 16.27 8.27
N LEU A 804 12.49 16.01 7.12
CA LEU A 804 13.68 16.71 6.66
C LEU A 804 13.27 17.77 5.63
N PHE A 805 13.73 19.00 5.82
CA PHE A 805 13.45 20.13 4.93
C PHE A 805 14.74 20.85 4.52
N SER A 806 14.75 21.47 3.35
CA SER A 806 15.74 22.49 2.95
C SER A 806 15.14 23.88 3.15
N HIS A 807 15.88 24.77 3.82
CA HIS A 807 15.47 26.16 3.95
C HIS A 807 15.71 26.94 2.66
N ASN A 808 14.69 27.68 2.21
CA ASN A 808 14.75 28.53 1.03
C ASN A 808 14.73 30.01 1.43
N LYS A 809 15.71 30.79 0.98
CA LYS A 809 15.83 32.23 1.33
C LYS A 809 14.61 33.07 0.93
N PHE A 810 13.84 32.65 -0.06
CA PHE A 810 12.72 33.40 -0.64
C PHE A 810 11.39 32.63 -0.70
N GLY A 811 11.18 31.61 0.15
CA GLY A 811 9.93 30.82 0.12
C GLY A 811 9.73 29.92 1.34
N SER A 812 8.69 29.09 1.31
CA SER A 812 8.50 28.03 2.30
C SER A 812 9.60 26.97 2.17
N PRO A 813 10.00 26.32 3.27
CA PRO A 813 10.96 25.22 3.23
C PRO A 813 10.54 24.11 2.25
N GLU A 814 11.47 23.56 1.48
CA GLU A 814 11.21 22.42 0.60
C GLU A 814 11.31 21.12 1.39
N PHE A 815 10.31 20.24 1.28
CA PHE A 815 10.33 18.91 1.88
C PHE A 815 11.29 17.96 1.13
N LEU A 816 12.29 17.43 1.85
CA LEU A 816 13.30 16.52 1.30
C LEU A 816 12.96 15.04 1.55
N GLY A 817 12.33 14.72 2.68
CA GLY A 817 11.95 13.36 3.03
C GLY A 817 11.51 13.22 4.48
N GLN A 818 11.01 12.03 4.84
CA GLN A 818 10.52 11.71 6.17
C GLN A 818 11.04 10.35 6.63
N ALA A 819 11.37 10.26 7.91
CA ALA A 819 11.74 9.04 8.61
C ALA A 819 10.83 8.85 9.82
N PHE A 820 10.67 7.60 10.23
CA PHE A 820 9.85 7.22 11.37
C PHE A 820 10.72 6.47 12.37
N ALA A 821 10.51 6.72 13.67
CA ALA A 821 11.26 6.07 14.74
C ALA A 821 10.35 5.67 15.90
N VAL A 822 10.75 4.65 16.64
CA VAL A 822 10.08 4.20 17.87
C VAL A 822 11.03 4.49 19.01
N PRO A 823 10.65 5.30 20.02
CA PRO A 823 11.54 5.60 21.13
C PRO A 823 11.73 4.40 22.05
N GLN A 824 12.89 4.32 22.69
CA GLN A 824 13.16 3.38 23.77
C GLN A 824 12.48 3.89 25.04
N VAL A 825 11.53 3.13 25.59
CA VAL A 825 10.81 3.53 26.80
C VAL A 825 11.61 3.15 28.05
N LYS A 826 11.83 4.13 28.92
CA LYS A 826 12.43 3.95 30.25
C LYS A 826 11.42 4.34 31.32
N LEU A 827 10.94 3.35 32.07
CA LEU A 827 10.02 3.56 33.20
C LEU A 827 10.80 3.94 34.47
N VAL A 828 10.10 4.49 35.48
CA VAL A 828 10.74 4.93 36.72
C VAL A 828 11.46 3.76 37.43
N ASP A 829 10.82 2.60 37.51
CA ASP A 829 11.29 1.42 38.26
C ASP A 829 12.42 0.61 37.58
N GLU A 830 12.94 1.09 36.46
CA GLU A 830 13.90 0.34 35.64
C GLU A 830 15.28 0.98 35.58
N PRO A 831 16.36 0.16 35.57
CA PRO A 831 17.72 0.66 35.52
C PRO A 831 17.97 1.41 34.21
N TYR A 832 18.57 2.59 34.32
CA TYR A 832 18.91 3.38 33.16
C TYR A 832 20.05 2.74 32.34
N THR A 833 19.85 2.64 31.03
CA THR A 833 20.89 2.28 30.06
C THR A 833 20.93 3.34 28.97
N LYS A 834 22.10 3.92 28.70
CA LYS A 834 22.25 4.93 27.65
C LYS A 834 21.89 4.34 26.28
N PRO A 835 21.03 5.02 25.50
CA PRO A 835 20.60 4.52 24.21
C PRO A 835 21.74 4.60 23.18
N ALA A 836 21.85 3.58 22.32
CA ALA A 836 22.82 3.57 21.22
C ALA A 836 22.25 4.22 19.95
N LEU A 837 23.11 4.89 19.16
CA LEU A 837 22.73 5.44 17.86
C LEU A 837 22.26 4.35 16.88
N GLN A 838 21.22 4.68 16.12
CA GLN A 838 20.58 3.81 15.14
C GLN A 838 20.42 4.53 13.80
N PHE A 839 20.21 3.76 12.75
CA PHE A 839 19.96 4.27 11.40
C PHE A 839 18.47 4.24 11.11
N PHE A 840 17.95 5.35 10.57
CA PHE A 840 16.59 5.48 10.10
C PHE A 840 16.61 5.99 8.66
N ASP A 841 15.94 5.30 7.75
CA ASP A 841 15.98 5.66 6.33
C ASP A 841 14.95 6.77 6.05
N PHE A 842 15.36 7.82 5.35
CA PHE A 842 14.47 8.88 4.86
C PHE A 842 13.83 8.47 3.53
N TYR A 843 12.54 8.76 3.38
CA TYR A 843 11.80 8.54 2.13
C TYR A 843 11.05 9.79 1.70
N ARG A 844 11.03 10.07 0.39
CA ARG A 844 10.16 11.07 -0.25
C ARG A 844 9.20 10.32 -1.16
N GLY A 845 8.01 9.99 -0.64
CA GLY A 845 7.14 8.99 -1.27
C GLY A 845 7.84 7.64 -1.32
N THR A 846 7.90 6.99 -2.49
CA THR A 846 8.58 5.70 -2.65
C THR A 846 10.10 5.81 -2.88
N LYS A 847 10.64 7.03 -3.02
CA LYS A 847 12.06 7.27 -3.32
C LYS A 847 12.87 7.39 -2.02
N ALA A 848 13.98 6.65 -1.92
CA ALA A 848 14.95 6.84 -0.85
C ALA A 848 15.55 8.27 -0.92
N ALA A 849 15.60 8.94 0.23
CA ALA A 849 15.93 10.35 0.37
C ALA A 849 17.07 10.63 1.36
N GLY A 850 17.83 9.59 1.73
CA GLY A 850 18.96 9.67 2.65
C GLY A 850 18.76 8.79 3.88
N GLU A 851 19.65 8.94 4.87
CA GLU A 851 19.61 8.21 6.14
C GLU A 851 19.81 9.19 7.31
N LEU A 852 19.16 8.93 8.44
CA LEU A 852 19.33 9.62 9.71
C LEU A 852 20.04 8.69 10.69
N ILE A 853 21.07 9.22 11.36
CA ILE A 853 21.70 8.60 12.52
C ILE A 853 21.20 9.36 13.75
N ALA A 854 20.38 8.69 14.54
CA ALA A 854 19.78 9.28 15.74
C ALA A 854 19.49 8.20 16.79
N THR A 855 19.11 8.63 17.99
CA THR A 855 18.43 7.76 18.95
C THR A 855 17.39 8.52 19.72
N PHE A 856 16.36 7.82 20.22
CA PHE A 856 15.20 8.42 20.86
C PHE A 856 14.87 7.62 22.11
N GLU A 857 14.70 8.30 23.23
CA GLU A 857 14.30 7.70 24.50
C GLU A 857 13.10 8.46 25.09
N LEU A 858 12.11 7.73 25.58
CA LEU A 858 10.91 8.25 26.23
C LEU A 858 10.99 7.86 27.70
N ILE A 859 11.22 8.84 28.56
CA ILE A 859 11.52 8.65 29.98
C ILE A 859 10.29 9.05 30.80
N GLU A 860 9.79 8.14 31.64
CA GLU A 860 8.77 8.46 32.64
C GLU A 860 9.35 9.38 33.72
N LEU A 861 8.65 10.45 34.04
CA LEU A 861 9.05 11.39 35.10
C LEU A 861 8.75 10.81 36.48
N ASP A 862 9.65 11.07 37.42
CA ASP A 862 9.51 10.70 38.83
C ASP A 862 8.73 11.77 39.60
N TYR A 863 7.78 11.31 40.40
CA TYR A 863 6.87 12.10 41.24
C TYR A 863 7.23 12.05 42.73
N SER A 864 8.30 11.37 43.11
CA SER A 864 8.71 11.21 44.52
C SER A 864 9.18 12.51 45.19
N GLY A 865 9.51 13.54 44.41
CA GLY A 865 9.91 14.86 44.90
C GLY A 865 8.73 15.72 45.38
N TYR A 866 8.95 16.57 46.39
CA TYR A 866 7.95 17.55 46.87
C TYR A 866 7.64 18.68 45.84
N LEU A 867 8.36 18.73 44.73
CA LEU A 867 8.24 19.70 43.64
C LEU A 867 7.90 18.95 42.34
N GLU A 868 7.50 19.71 41.30
CA GLU A 868 7.05 19.25 39.98
C GLU A 868 7.76 17.99 39.45
N PRO A 869 7.06 17.12 38.68
CA PRO A 869 7.62 15.86 38.16
C PRO A 869 8.95 16.09 37.46
N SER A 870 9.96 15.28 37.78
CA SER A 870 11.33 15.49 37.29
C SER A 870 11.94 14.21 36.73
N VAL A 871 12.99 14.34 35.92
CA VAL A 871 13.70 13.19 35.36
C VAL A 871 14.30 12.34 36.51
N PRO A 872 14.13 10.99 36.49
CA PRO A 872 14.68 10.11 37.52
C PRO A 872 16.18 10.32 37.73
N VAL A 873 16.64 10.20 38.99
CA VAL A 873 18.04 10.51 39.38
C VAL A 873 19.07 9.64 38.64
N GLU A 874 18.70 8.42 38.25
CA GLU A 874 19.56 7.48 37.54
C GLU A 874 19.82 7.85 36.07
N VAL A 875 19.02 8.75 35.50
CA VAL A 875 19.14 9.14 34.09
C VAL A 875 20.25 10.19 33.95
N GLU A 876 21.31 9.83 33.21
CA GLU A 876 22.45 10.71 32.99
C GLU A 876 22.48 11.27 31.56
N PRO A 877 22.60 12.62 31.39
CA PRO A 877 22.57 13.65 32.41
C PRO A 877 21.13 13.98 32.81
N LYS A 878 20.92 14.37 34.07
CA LYS A 878 19.61 14.86 34.53
C LYS A 878 19.22 16.15 33.80
N GLU A 879 20.16 17.09 33.74
CA GLU A 879 20.07 18.33 32.97
C GLU A 879 21.11 18.31 31.84
N PRO A 880 20.69 18.33 30.57
CA PRO A 880 21.63 18.31 29.46
C PRO A 880 22.44 19.60 29.33
N ASN A 881 23.67 19.47 28.84
CA ASN A 881 24.53 20.61 28.57
C ASN A 881 24.05 21.39 27.34
N TYR A 882 24.23 22.71 27.37
CA TYR A 882 23.92 23.57 26.22
C TYR A 882 24.88 23.33 25.05
N LEU A 883 24.33 23.36 23.85
CA LEU A 883 25.10 23.44 22.61
C LEU A 883 25.44 24.92 22.39
N GLU A 884 26.70 25.29 22.59
CA GLU A 884 27.20 26.66 22.43
C GLU A 884 26.58 27.66 23.45
N ASP A 885 25.75 28.61 23.02
CA ASP A 885 25.17 29.67 23.87
C ASP A 885 23.89 29.19 24.57
N PRO A 886 23.81 29.24 25.92
CA PRO A 886 22.59 28.90 26.67
C PRO A 886 21.33 29.64 26.24
N ARG A 887 21.46 30.87 25.71
CA ARG A 887 20.34 31.68 25.23
C ARG A 887 19.68 31.09 23.98
N ALA A 888 20.38 30.24 23.23
CA ALA A 888 19.83 29.56 22.08
C ALA A 888 18.90 28.40 22.45
N GLY A 889 18.93 27.93 23.72
CA GLY A 889 18.06 26.86 24.22
C GLY A 889 18.25 25.53 23.50
N ARG A 890 19.42 25.28 22.91
CA ARG A 890 19.77 24.03 22.22
C ARG A 890 20.70 23.20 23.10
N PHE A 891 20.57 21.89 23.05
CA PHE A 891 21.35 20.98 23.89
C PHE A 891 22.28 20.11 23.04
N ILE A 892 23.45 19.76 23.60
CA ILE A 892 24.38 18.84 22.95
C ILE A 892 24.05 17.39 23.33
N ILE A 893 24.29 16.45 22.41
CA ILE A 893 24.15 15.02 22.71
C ILE A 893 25.11 14.64 23.85
N PRO A 894 24.63 13.98 24.92
CA PRO A 894 25.46 13.62 26.06
C PRO A 894 26.61 12.65 25.76
N GLU A 895 27.62 12.68 26.64
CA GLU A 895 28.74 11.75 26.62
C GLU A 895 28.28 10.30 26.87
N GLY A 896 28.81 9.37 26.08
CA GLY A 896 28.42 7.96 26.04
C GLY A 896 27.38 7.63 24.97
N ILE A 897 26.56 8.60 24.54
CA ILE A 897 25.69 8.47 23.35
C ILE A 897 26.38 9.05 22.13
N ARG A 898 27.00 10.23 22.29
CA ARG A 898 27.79 10.87 21.25
C ARG A 898 29.01 10.02 20.90
N PRO A 899 29.32 9.79 19.60
CA PRO A 899 30.49 9.02 19.20
C PRO A 899 31.78 9.71 19.64
N VAL A 900 32.77 8.90 20.03
CA VAL A 900 34.14 9.39 20.29
C VAL A 900 34.79 9.66 18.94
N LEU A 901 35.27 10.88 18.74
CA LEU A 901 35.95 11.28 17.50
C LEU A 901 37.46 11.03 17.60
N LYS A 902 38.06 10.61 16.49
CA LYS A 902 39.51 10.54 16.29
C LYS A 902 39.88 11.38 15.08
N GLU A 903 41.09 11.92 15.07
CA GLU A 903 41.63 12.62 13.91
C GLU A 903 42.05 11.62 12.83
N PHE A 904 41.61 11.87 11.60
CA PHE A 904 42.00 11.16 10.40
C PHE A 904 42.51 12.16 9.36
N ARG A 905 43.55 11.78 8.62
CA ARG A 905 43.97 12.51 7.43
C ARG A 905 43.45 11.77 6.19
N ILE A 906 42.66 12.47 5.38
CA ILE A 906 42.22 11.99 4.08
C ILE A 906 43.13 12.63 3.02
N GLU A 907 43.99 11.82 2.41
CA GLU A 907 44.81 12.21 1.26
C GLU A 907 44.05 11.94 -0.04
N ILE A 908 44.05 12.93 -0.93
CA ILE A 908 43.27 12.93 -2.16
C ILE A 908 44.22 13.16 -3.32
N LEU A 909 44.17 12.24 -4.30
CA LEU A 909 44.89 12.38 -5.55
C LEU A 909 43.98 12.86 -6.67
N PHE A 910 44.19 14.08 -7.14
CA PHE A 910 43.47 14.69 -8.27
C PHE A 910 44.22 14.40 -9.58
N TRP A 911 43.81 13.37 -10.33
CA TRP A 911 44.43 13.06 -11.63
C TRP A 911 43.84 13.84 -12.79
N GLY A 912 42.52 13.78 -12.96
CA GLY A 912 41.82 14.46 -14.05
C GLY A 912 40.36 14.04 -14.17
N LEU A 913 39.60 14.74 -15.01
CA LEU A 913 38.19 14.47 -15.28
C LEU A 913 38.04 13.89 -16.70
N ARG A 914 37.05 13.04 -16.97
CA ARG A 914 36.81 12.45 -18.30
C ARG A 914 35.32 12.34 -18.57
N ASP A 915 34.95 12.36 -19.85
CA ASP A 915 33.59 12.14 -20.35
C ASP A 915 32.51 13.02 -19.69
N LEU A 916 32.83 14.28 -19.37
CA LEU A 916 31.85 15.22 -18.83
C LEU A 916 30.76 15.51 -19.86
N LYS A 917 29.50 15.33 -19.45
CA LYS A 917 28.33 15.58 -20.30
C LYS A 917 27.98 17.07 -20.33
N ARG A 918 27.29 17.49 -21.39
CA ARG A 918 26.74 18.85 -21.49
C ARG A 918 25.74 19.13 -20.37
N VAL A 919 25.80 20.32 -19.80
CA VAL A 919 24.93 20.79 -18.71
C VAL A 919 24.21 22.05 -19.17
N ASN A 920 22.87 22.04 -19.09
CA ASN A 920 22.00 23.11 -19.59
C ASN A 920 22.26 23.45 -21.06
N LEU A 921 22.47 22.43 -21.90
CA LEU A 921 22.80 22.52 -23.35
C LEU A 921 24.19 23.08 -23.69
N PHE A 922 24.99 23.51 -22.69
CA PHE A 922 26.36 23.99 -22.88
C PHE A 922 27.40 22.90 -22.59
N GLU A 923 28.53 22.96 -23.29
CA GLU A 923 29.71 22.14 -22.99
C GLU A 923 30.41 22.66 -21.74
N VAL A 924 31.07 21.74 -21.02
CA VAL A 924 31.87 22.06 -19.84
C VAL A 924 33.30 22.33 -20.28
N ASP A 925 33.84 23.49 -19.92
CA ASP A 925 35.16 23.95 -20.36
C ASP A 925 36.11 24.18 -19.18
N GLU A 926 35.60 24.78 -18.09
CA GLU A 926 36.39 25.12 -16.89
C GLU A 926 35.92 24.41 -15.60
N PRO A 927 36.03 23.07 -15.51
CA PRO A 927 35.56 22.33 -14.35
C PRO A 927 36.52 22.41 -13.15
N GLN A 928 35.94 22.35 -11.95
CA GLN A 928 36.61 22.26 -10.65
C GLN A 928 35.99 21.11 -9.84
N VAL A 929 36.78 20.44 -9.02
CA VAL A 929 36.32 19.38 -8.11
C VAL A 929 36.35 19.87 -6.67
N ILE A 930 35.26 19.65 -5.95
CA ILE A 930 35.13 19.94 -4.53
C ILE A 930 34.86 18.62 -3.82
N ILE A 931 35.66 18.29 -2.80
CA ILE A 931 35.47 17.10 -1.97
C ILE A 931 35.12 17.54 -0.56
N GLU A 932 34.04 16.98 -0.01
CA GLU A 932 33.54 17.29 1.33
C GLU A 932 33.48 16.02 2.18
N CYS A 933 34.02 16.08 3.39
CA CYS A 933 33.85 15.05 4.41
C CYS A 933 33.75 15.71 5.79
N ALA A 934 32.79 15.28 6.61
CA ALA A 934 32.59 15.79 7.96
C ALA A 934 32.55 17.34 8.06
N GLY A 935 31.94 18.00 7.06
CA GLY A 935 31.86 19.46 6.99
C GLY A 935 33.14 20.19 6.56
N LYS A 936 34.26 19.47 6.36
CA LYS A 936 35.49 20.04 5.78
C LYS A 936 35.50 19.84 4.27
N LYS A 937 35.89 20.88 3.54
CA LYS A 937 35.95 20.90 2.07
C LYS A 937 37.40 21.06 1.62
N VAL A 938 37.79 20.33 0.58
CA VAL A 938 39.02 20.59 -0.17
C VAL A 938 38.66 20.79 -1.63
N GLU A 939 39.23 21.82 -2.24
CA GLU A 939 38.97 22.18 -3.64
C GLU A 939 40.20 21.88 -4.49
N SER A 940 39.99 21.30 -5.66
CA SER A 940 41.00 21.26 -6.71
C SER A 940 41.20 22.66 -7.28
N GLU A 941 42.26 22.83 -8.07
CA GLU A 941 42.32 23.95 -9.01
C GLU A 941 41.24 23.82 -10.11
N VAL A 942 41.00 24.91 -10.82
CA VAL A 942 40.14 24.92 -12.00
C VAL A 942 40.95 24.44 -13.21
N ILE A 943 40.43 23.47 -13.95
CA ILE A 943 41.01 23.08 -15.24
C ILE A 943 40.69 24.19 -16.24
N VAL A 944 41.70 24.88 -16.78
CA VAL A 944 41.50 26.07 -17.65
C VAL A 944 40.95 25.70 -19.03
N SER A 945 41.33 24.55 -19.58
CA SER A 945 40.74 24.03 -20.82
C SER A 945 40.59 22.52 -20.74
N TYR A 946 39.38 22.08 -20.39
CA TYR A 946 39.07 20.66 -20.25
C TYR A 946 39.29 19.86 -21.54
N LYS A 947 39.02 20.46 -22.69
CA LYS A 947 39.18 19.79 -23.99
C LYS A 947 40.63 19.56 -24.38
N GLU A 948 41.51 20.49 -24.04
CA GLU A 948 42.93 20.40 -24.39
C GLU A 948 43.72 19.59 -23.37
N ASN A 949 43.51 19.85 -22.07
CA ASN A 949 44.17 19.15 -20.99
C ASN A 949 43.21 18.86 -19.83
N PRO A 950 42.64 17.65 -19.77
CA PRO A 950 41.66 17.28 -18.75
C PRO A 950 42.29 16.85 -17.40
N ASN A 951 43.55 17.17 -17.14
CA ASN A 951 44.27 16.78 -15.93
C ASN A 951 44.51 17.97 -14.99
N PHE A 952 44.60 17.69 -13.69
CA PHE A 952 45.04 18.66 -12.70
C PHE A 952 46.58 18.71 -12.67
N THR A 953 47.12 19.89 -12.44
CA THR A 953 48.54 20.17 -12.17
C THR A 953 48.90 19.91 -10.70
N GLU A 954 48.02 20.25 -9.76
CA GLU A 954 48.18 19.98 -8.34
C GLU A 954 47.57 18.62 -7.98
N LEU A 955 48.40 17.58 -8.00
CA LEU A 955 47.94 16.20 -7.92
C LEU A 955 47.55 15.74 -6.51
N VAL A 956 48.08 16.34 -5.45
CA VAL A 956 47.89 15.84 -4.08
C VAL A 956 47.41 16.95 -3.17
N LYS A 957 46.26 16.74 -2.53
CA LYS A 957 45.78 17.54 -1.42
C LYS A 957 45.38 16.64 -0.26
N TYR A 958 45.25 17.22 0.92
CA TYR A 958 44.77 16.51 2.10
C TYR A 958 43.77 17.35 2.88
N MET A 959 42.95 16.68 3.67
CA MET A 959 42.12 17.29 4.69
C MET A 959 42.24 16.49 5.98
N ASP A 960 42.42 17.18 7.10
CA ASP A 960 42.40 16.57 8.43
C ASP A 960 40.97 16.64 8.96
N VAL A 961 40.31 15.52 9.20
CA VAL A 961 38.90 15.41 9.62
C VAL A 961 38.79 14.66 10.94
N GLU A 962 37.78 15.02 11.74
CA GLU A 962 37.43 14.28 12.94
C GLU A 962 36.31 13.31 12.61
N LEU A 963 36.57 12.00 12.69
CA LEU A 963 35.59 10.96 12.38
C LEU A 963 35.36 10.08 13.62
N PRO A 964 34.16 9.50 13.78
CA PRO A 964 33.89 8.53 14.83
C PRO A 964 34.90 7.38 14.86
N GLU A 965 35.24 6.89 16.04
CA GLU A 965 36.02 5.66 16.19
C GLU A 965 35.29 4.46 15.54
N GLN A 966 33.96 4.44 15.66
CA GLN A 966 33.12 3.44 15.00
C GLN A 966 32.98 3.75 13.51
N VAL A 967 33.66 2.97 12.68
CA VAL A 967 33.67 3.10 11.20
C VAL A 967 32.28 3.20 10.56
N TYR A 968 31.29 2.46 11.08
CA TYR A 968 29.94 2.48 10.49
C TYR A 968 29.22 3.82 10.68
N LEU A 969 29.65 4.66 11.62
CA LEU A 969 29.14 6.01 11.85
C LEU A 969 29.86 7.08 11.02
N HIS A 970 30.89 6.71 10.23
CA HIS A 970 31.62 7.67 9.42
C HIS A 970 30.69 8.39 8.42
N PRO A 971 30.78 9.72 8.29
CA PRO A 971 30.09 10.47 7.25
C PRO A 971 30.54 10.01 5.84
N PRO A 972 29.68 10.13 4.83
CA PRO A 972 30.09 9.83 3.45
C PRO A 972 31.03 10.92 2.94
N LEU A 973 32.00 10.52 2.11
CA LEU A 973 32.86 11.44 1.37
C LEU A 973 32.14 11.85 0.08
N SER A 974 31.77 13.12 -0.02
CA SER A 974 31.04 13.67 -1.16
C SER A 974 32.01 14.33 -2.14
N ILE A 975 31.82 14.08 -3.44
CA ILE A 975 32.63 14.59 -4.54
C ILE A 975 31.68 15.36 -5.46
N PHE A 976 31.98 16.62 -5.71
CA PHE A 976 31.22 17.51 -6.58
C PHE A 976 32.12 17.99 -7.71
N VAL A 977 31.60 17.99 -8.93
CA VAL A 977 32.23 18.62 -10.09
C VAL A 977 31.39 19.85 -10.43
N VAL A 978 31.99 21.03 -10.40
CA VAL A 978 31.31 22.30 -10.63
C VAL A 978 32.02 23.10 -11.73
N GLU A 979 31.31 24.00 -12.38
CA GLU A 979 31.85 24.94 -13.36
C GLU A 979 31.39 26.36 -12.99
N LYS A 980 32.33 27.32 -12.93
CA LYS A 980 32.00 28.73 -12.76
C LYS A 980 31.77 29.36 -14.13
N ARG A 981 30.55 29.84 -14.38
CA ARG A 981 30.15 30.49 -15.63
C ARG A 981 30.15 32.01 -15.47
N ALA A 982 29.98 32.71 -16.60
CA ALA A 982 29.82 34.16 -16.65
C ALA A 982 28.77 34.65 -15.62
N PHE A 983 28.97 35.86 -15.10
CA PHE A 983 28.17 36.47 -14.02
C PHE A 983 28.25 35.75 -12.66
N GLY A 984 29.28 34.93 -12.43
CA GLY A 984 29.52 34.30 -11.12
C GLY A 984 28.56 33.17 -10.77
N ARG A 985 27.83 32.62 -11.77
CA ARG A 985 26.98 31.45 -11.58
C ARG A 985 27.82 30.18 -11.53
N THR A 986 27.79 29.49 -10.41
CA THR A 986 28.33 28.14 -10.28
C THR A 986 27.27 27.13 -10.70
N VAL A 987 27.63 26.19 -11.57
CA VAL A 987 26.73 25.12 -12.04
C VAL A 987 27.31 23.78 -11.61
N LEU A 988 26.48 22.92 -11.00
CA LEU A 988 26.86 21.54 -10.70
C LEU A 988 26.87 20.72 -12.00
N VAL A 989 28.02 20.15 -12.34
CA VAL A 989 28.22 19.26 -13.49
C VAL A 989 27.95 17.80 -13.14
N GLY A 990 28.32 17.38 -11.93
CA GLY A 990 28.06 16.04 -11.43
C GLY A 990 28.40 15.89 -9.95
N SER A 991 27.83 14.88 -9.30
CA SER A 991 28.13 14.56 -7.91
C SER A 991 28.21 13.05 -7.68
N HIS A 992 29.02 12.65 -6.72
CA HIS A 992 29.18 11.27 -6.28
C HIS A 992 29.43 11.22 -4.77
N ALA A 993 28.95 10.17 -4.10
CA ALA A 993 29.17 9.99 -2.66
C ALA A 993 29.73 8.60 -2.38
N VAL A 994 30.84 8.56 -1.64
CA VAL A 994 31.49 7.35 -1.15
C VAL A 994 30.99 7.09 0.27
N SER A 995 30.20 6.03 0.44
CA SER A 995 29.53 5.73 1.72
C SER A 995 30.44 5.17 2.82
N ASN A 996 31.55 4.53 2.47
CA ASN A 996 32.51 4.00 3.43
C ASN A 996 33.94 4.33 2.99
N VAL A 997 34.54 5.31 3.67
CA VAL A 997 35.91 5.81 3.40
C VAL A 997 36.96 4.77 3.78
N MET A 998 36.68 3.88 4.74
CA MET A 998 37.62 2.83 5.15
C MET A 998 37.88 1.77 4.08
N LYS A 999 37.13 1.76 2.97
CA LYS A 999 37.51 0.96 1.79
C LYS A 999 38.86 1.38 1.20
N PHE A 1000 39.31 2.58 1.51
CA PHE A 1000 40.57 3.17 1.04
C PHE A 1000 41.63 3.25 2.14
N SER A 1001 41.38 2.68 3.32
CA SER A 1001 42.40 2.62 4.38
C SER A 1001 43.49 1.61 4.04
N PRO A 1002 44.73 1.82 4.52
CA PRO A 1002 45.78 0.80 4.45
C PRO A 1002 45.31 -0.52 5.08
N ARG A 1003 45.67 -1.66 4.49
CA ARG A 1003 45.23 -3.00 4.92
C ARG A 1003 45.68 -3.38 6.34
N GLU A 1004 46.56 -2.62 6.95
CA GLU A 1004 47.15 -2.89 8.27
C GLU A 1004 46.26 -2.45 9.46
N LEU A 1005 45.08 -1.86 9.21
CA LEU A 1005 44.11 -1.45 10.24
C LEU A 1005 42.91 -2.41 10.38
N GLU A 1006 42.90 -3.56 9.69
CA GLU A 1006 42.00 -4.66 10.07
C GLU A 1006 42.50 -5.22 11.41
N GLU A 1007 41.89 -4.74 12.51
CA GLU A 1007 42.12 -5.20 13.89
C GLU A 1007 42.44 -6.70 13.93
N GLU A 1008 43.64 -7.06 14.41
CA GLU A 1008 43.94 -8.43 14.80
C GLU A 1008 42.80 -8.93 15.72
N PRO A 1009 42.27 -10.14 15.49
CA PRO A 1009 41.28 -10.70 16.40
C PRO A 1009 41.94 -10.84 17.77
N GLU A 1010 41.46 -10.06 18.76
CA GLU A 1010 41.86 -10.22 20.16
C GLU A 1010 41.79 -11.70 20.54
N HIS A 1011 42.96 -12.25 20.84
CA HIS A 1011 43.11 -13.61 21.32
C HIS A 1011 42.29 -13.78 22.60
N VAL A 1012 41.18 -14.49 22.51
CA VAL A 1012 40.51 -15.07 23.69
C VAL A 1012 41.50 -16.04 24.34
N PRO A 1013 41.92 -15.84 25.61
CA PRO A 1013 42.70 -16.84 26.32
C PRO A 1013 41.85 -18.10 26.48
N LYS A 1014 42.46 -19.25 26.19
CA LYS A 1014 41.85 -20.59 26.23
C LYS A 1014 41.20 -20.93 27.56
#